data_AF-A0A3M6XC99-F1
#
_entry.id   AF-A0A3M6XC99-F1
#
_cell.length_a   1.000
_cell.length_b   1.000
_cell.length_c   1.000
_cell.angle_alpha   90.00
_cell.angle_beta   90.00
_cell.angle_gamma   90.00
#
_symmetry.space_group_name_H-M   'P 1'
#
loop_
_entity.id
_entity.type
_entity.pdbx_description
1 polymer ?
#
loop_
_entity_poly.entity_id
_entity_poly.type
_entity_poly.pdbx_seq_one_letter_code
_entity_poly.pdbx_strand_id
1 'polypeptide(L)'
;MTGAGAGSIGAEVLQGLISGGAKVIVTTSRYSREVTEYYQSMYARFGARGSQLVVVPFNQGSQQDVNALVDYIYDDKKGLGWDLDYIVPFAAIPENGREIDNIDSKSELAHRIMLTNLLRMLGSVKAHKAENGFETRPAQVILPLSPNHGTFGNDGLYSESKLALETLFNRWHSESWGNYLTICGAVIGWTRGTGLMGGNNIVAEGVEKYGVRTFSQQEMAFNLLGLMSPSIVNLCQMEPVFADLNGGLQFLPNLKELMTKLRKDITESSEIRRAVTRETAVENKVVNGEESEALYKNVKVDKRANLKFDFPQLPDWKSEVEPINGDLKGMVDLEKVVVVTGFSEVGPWGNSRTRWEMEAYGEFSLEGCVEMAWMMGLIKNHNGPLKGKSYSGWVDTKSGEPVDDKDVKPKYESHILEHSGIRLIEPELFNGYDPNKKQMLQEIQIQEDLDPFEASKETAQEFKREHGDHVEIFELESGEYQVRLKKNATLHIPKALRFDRLVAGQVPTGWNAKLYGVPDDIIEQVDPVTLYVLVSTAEALLSSGITDPYEFYKYVHISEVGNCIGSGIGGTTALRGMYKDRFMDKPLQKDILQESFINTMSAWVNMLLMSSTGPIRTPVGACATAVESIDIGYDCIVEGKARMCFVGGFDDFQEEGSYEFGNMGATSNAENEFAHGRTPKEMSRPTTTTRNGFMESQGCGMQVIMDAKLALDMGVPIYGILGLTATATDKIGRSVPAPGQGVLTTAREQPSKFPSPLLDIKYRKRQMDLRRKQIKNWQESELMYLQEEVTAMKQQGGEFSETEYMEDRAAHIEREAKRQEKDALFSLGNNFWKQDPRIAPLRGALATWGLTIDDLNVASFHGTSTVANDKNESDVICQQMKHLGRKKGNALMGIFQKYLTGHPKGAAGAWMFNGCLQVLNSGLVPGNRNADNVDKVMEKFDYIVYPSQSIQTDGIKAFSVTSFGFGQKGAQAIGIHPKYLFATLDHAQFQTYKQKVEARQKKTYRYYHDGLINNTMFRAKDKSPYDDSQLSQVFLNPEARVTSDKKTSVYSYPKIHPKKTQDKSTTEMVETLMKVNASPNSNPGVDIESIDAIDIANNTFVERNFTDAEVAYCRKAPNQQASFTGKWSAKEAVFKSLKVQSRGAGAPLKDIEIVNDESGAPIVTLHGEAKTAADKAGVKSTTVSISHSDAQVIAVAISSF
;
A
#
# COMPACT_ATOMS: atom_id res chain seq x y z
N MET A 1 14.74 23.78 -28.95
CA MET A 1 13.89 23.20 -30.01
C MET A 1 12.46 23.67 -29.82
N THR A 2 11.80 24.08 -30.90
CA THR A 2 10.37 24.43 -30.90
C THR A 2 9.59 23.48 -31.82
N GLY A 3 8.30 23.24 -31.54
CA GLY A 3 7.48 22.32 -32.33
C GLY A 3 7.77 20.83 -32.12
N ALA A 4 8.31 20.44 -30.97
CA ALA A 4 8.66 19.05 -30.61
C ALA A 4 7.60 18.34 -29.76
N GLY A 5 6.32 18.65 -30.00
CA GLY A 5 5.19 18.03 -29.26
C GLY A 5 4.99 16.55 -29.58
N ALA A 6 4.16 15.86 -28.79
CA ALA A 6 3.87 14.44 -28.97
C ALA A 6 3.39 14.11 -30.40
N GLY A 7 3.92 13.03 -30.98
CA GLY A 7 3.59 12.59 -32.34
C GLY A 7 4.10 13.52 -33.45
N SER A 8 5.16 14.29 -33.19
CA SER A 8 5.82 15.15 -34.19
C SER A 8 7.20 14.63 -34.58
N ILE A 9 7.73 15.07 -35.72
CA ILE A 9 9.14 14.83 -36.10
C ILE A 9 10.08 15.41 -35.03
N GLY A 10 9.76 16.59 -34.48
CA GLY A 10 10.58 17.25 -33.47
C GLY A 10 10.73 16.42 -32.19
N ALA A 11 9.72 15.65 -31.81
CA ALA A 11 9.79 14.73 -30.66
C ALA A 11 10.77 13.56 -30.91
N GLU A 12 10.81 13.02 -32.12
CA GLU A 12 11.76 11.96 -32.49
C GLU A 12 13.20 12.50 -32.60
N VAL A 13 13.38 13.73 -33.10
CA VAL A 13 14.68 14.42 -33.08
C VAL A 13 15.14 14.67 -31.64
N LEU A 14 14.23 15.10 -30.76
CA LEU A 14 14.51 15.30 -29.34
C LEU A 14 15.02 14.02 -28.67
N GLN A 15 14.38 12.87 -28.93
CA GLN A 15 14.82 11.56 -28.44
C GLN A 15 16.26 11.25 -28.87
N GLY A 16 16.60 11.48 -30.14
CA GLY A 16 17.96 11.26 -30.63
C GLY A 16 18.99 12.19 -29.97
N LEU A 17 18.65 13.46 -29.78
CA LEU A 17 19.54 14.43 -29.13
C LEU A 17 19.86 14.07 -27.68
N ILE A 18 18.85 13.78 -26.86
CA ILE A 18 19.06 13.42 -25.46
C ILE A 18 19.75 12.05 -25.31
N SER A 19 19.53 11.13 -26.27
CA SER A 19 20.28 9.87 -26.37
C SER A 19 21.76 10.10 -26.70
N GLY A 20 22.07 11.15 -27.45
CA GLY A 20 23.44 11.59 -27.75
C GLY A 20 24.13 12.34 -26.61
N GLY A 21 23.45 12.55 -25.46
CA GLY A 21 24.01 13.33 -24.35
C GLY A 21 23.78 14.84 -24.46
N ALA A 22 22.93 15.31 -25.38
CA ALA A 22 22.69 16.73 -25.56
C ALA A 22 21.92 17.36 -24.38
N LYS A 23 22.20 18.63 -24.11
CA LYS A 23 21.39 19.49 -23.24
C LYS A 23 20.41 20.24 -24.11
N VAL A 24 19.11 20.03 -23.90
CA VAL A 24 18.07 20.52 -24.79
C VAL A 24 17.04 21.31 -24.01
N ILE A 25 16.75 22.52 -24.47
CA ILE A 25 15.54 23.25 -24.09
C ILE A 25 14.43 22.95 -25.11
N VAL A 26 13.29 22.45 -24.64
CA VAL A 26 12.11 22.18 -25.45
C VAL A 26 10.97 23.11 -25.05
N THR A 27 10.34 23.72 -26.04
CA THR A 27 9.22 24.62 -25.83
C THR A 27 7.89 23.90 -26.08
N THR A 28 6.88 24.16 -25.25
CA THR A 28 5.50 23.73 -25.51
C THR A 28 4.54 24.91 -25.41
N SER A 29 3.62 25.03 -26.37
CA SER A 29 2.52 25.99 -26.32
C SER A 29 1.28 25.48 -25.56
N ARG A 30 1.33 24.21 -25.11
CA ARG A 30 0.27 23.52 -24.38
C ARG A 30 0.84 22.96 -23.08
N TYR A 31 1.42 23.83 -22.25
CA TYR A 31 2.01 23.40 -20.98
C TYR A 31 0.91 22.87 -20.06
N SER A 32 1.02 21.60 -19.67
CA SER A 32 0.09 20.90 -18.80
C SER A 32 0.83 19.73 -18.14
N ARG A 33 0.24 19.15 -17.09
CA ARG A 33 0.78 17.94 -16.44
C ARG A 33 1.00 16.79 -17.42
N GLU A 34 0.05 16.53 -18.31
CA GLU A 34 0.16 15.47 -19.32
C GLU A 34 1.39 15.68 -20.21
N VAL A 35 1.66 16.94 -20.61
CA VAL A 35 2.80 17.28 -21.45
C VAL A 35 4.12 17.23 -20.68
N THR A 36 4.15 17.64 -19.41
CA THR A 36 5.36 17.52 -18.59
C THR A 36 5.70 16.07 -18.29
N GLU A 37 4.72 15.21 -18.00
CA GLU A 37 4.89 13.76 -17.84
C GLU A 37 5.35 13.09 -19.15
N TYR A 38 4.86 13.53 -20.30
CA TYR A 38 5.34 13.05 -21.60
C TYR A 38 6.85 13.29 -21.77
N TYR A 39 7.33 14.52 -21.54
CA TYR A 39 8.76 14.81 -21.66
C TYR A 39 9.61 14.15 -20.55
N GLN A 40 9.06 14.02 -19.34
CA GLN A 40 9.70 13.29 -18.25
C GLN A 40 9.92 11.82 -18.62
N SER A 41 8.88 11.15 -19.14
CA SER A 41 8.96 9.74 -19.51
C SER A 41 9.94 9.51 -20.67
N MET A 42 9.98 10.46 -21.62
CA MET A 42 10.97 10.47 -22.69
C MET A 42 12.39 10.61 -22.14
N TYR A 43 12.62 11.55 -21.23
CA TYR A 43 13.94 11.75 -20.64
C TYR A 43 14.39 10.57 -19.77
N ALA A 44 13.48 10.00 -18.98
CA ALA A 44 13.78 8.82 -18.16
C ALA A 44 14.18 7.60 -19.01
N ARG A 45 13.67 7.48 -20.23
CA ARG A 45 13.96 6.36 -21.14
C ARG A 45 15.20 6.59 -22.02
N PHE A 46 15.39 7.81 -22.52
CA PHE A 46 16.39 8.11 -23.56
C PHE A 46 17.51 9.05 -23.09
N GLY A 47 17.36 9.72 -21.95
CA GLY A 47 18.37 10.66 -21.44
C GLY A 47 19.68 9.96 -21.11
N ALA A 48 20.70 10.17 -21.93
CA ALA A 48 22.03 9.63 -21.71
C ALA A 48 22.80 10.41 -20.64
N ARG A 49 23.91 9.85 -20.16
CA ARG A 49 24.80 10.53 -19.21
C ARG A 49 25.27 11.87 -19.79
N GLY A 50 25.08 12.95 -19.05
CA GLY A 50 25.45 14.31 -19.46
C GLY A 50 24.36 15.07 -20.20
N SER A 51 23.30 14.38 -20.63
CA SER A 51 22.11 15.05 -21.17
C SER A 51 21.36 15.82 -20.08
N GLN A 52 20.52 16.76 -20.52
CA GLN A 52 19.60 17.50 -19.67
C GLN A 52 18.42 17.94 -20.53
N LEU A 53 17.18 17.80 -20.03
CA LEU A 53 15.99 18.30 -20.70
C LEU A 53 15.34 19.41 -19.87
N VAL A 54 15.14 20.58 -20.47
CA VAL A 54 14.45 21.71 -19.86
C VAL A 54 13.18 21.99 -20.67
N VAL A 55 12.02 21.82 -20.05
CA VAL A 55 10.71 22.04 -20.69
C VAL A 55 10.17 23.41 -20.26
N VAL A 56 9.78 24.24 -21.21
CA VAL A 56 9.25 25.59 -20.91
C VAL A 56 7.92 25.87 -21.64
N PRO A 57 6.97 26.57 -20.99
CA PRO A 57 5.83 27.16 -21.69
C PRO A 57 6.31 28.28 -22.61
N PHE A 58 5.86 28.30 -23.86
CA PHE A 58 6.32 29.28 -24.84
C PHE A 58 5.38 29.42 -26.03
N ASN A 59 5.05 30.66 -26.39
CA ASN A 59 4.30 30.99 -27.59
C ASN A 59 5.20 31.68 -28.64
N GLN A 60 5.61 30.94 -29.68
CA GLN A 60 6.42 31.51 -30.78
C GLN A 60 5.70 32.64 -31.55
N GLY A 61 4.38 32.82 -31.40
CA GLY A 61 3.65 33.96 -31.98
C GLY A 61 3.85 35.27 -31.20
N SER A 62 4.32 35.21 -29.96
CA SER A 62 4.63 36.36 -29.11
C SER A 62 6.07 36.82 -29.32
N GLN A 63 6.27 38.11 -29.58
CA GLN A 63 7.63 38.67 -29.65
C GLN A 63 8.29 38.72 -28.26
N GLN A 64 7.49 38.98 -27.23
CA GLN A 64 7.96 39.06 -25.86
C GLN A 64 8.49 37.70 -25.39
N ASP A 65 7.76 36.62 -25.68
CA ASP A 65 8.19 35.26 -25.35
C ASP A 65 9.49 34.89 -26.06
N VAL A 66 9.63 35.27 -27.35
CA VAL A 66 10.87 35.00 -28.12
C VAL A 66 12.08 35.64 -27.44
N ASN A 67 11.99 36.91 -27.08
CA ASN A 67 13.08 37.59 -26.39
C ASN A 67 13.31 36.97 -25.00
N ALA A 68 12.25 36.79 -24.21
CA ALA A 68 12.35 36.24 -22.85
C ALA A 68 12.92 34.81 -22.82
N LEU A 69 12.60 33.98 -23.82
CA LEU A 69 13.16 32.63 -23.95
C LEU A 69 14.67 32.68 -24.19
N VAL A 70 15.12 33.53 -25.10
CA VAL A 70 16.56 33.65 -25.40
C VAL A 70 17.29 34.28 -24.21
N ASP A 71 16.73 35.31 -23.59
CA ASP A 71 17.27 35.91 -22.36
C ASP A 71 17.41 34.85 -21.25
N TYR A 72 16.39 34.02 -21.04
CA TYR A 72 16.43 32.92 -20.06
C TYR A 72 17.50 31.87 -20.37
N ILE A 73 17.77 31.59 -21.66
CA ILE A 73 18.82 30.64 -22.04
C ILE A 73 20.21 31.19 -21.71
N TYR A 74 20.48 32.47 -22.00
CA TYR A 74 21.81 33.07 -21.89
C TYR A 74 22.10 33.74 -20.53
N ASP A 75 21.10 34.04 -19.70
CA ASP A 75 21.31 34.66 -18.38
C ASP A 75 21.98 33.68 -17.39
N ASP A 76 23.18 34.01 -16.92
CA ASP A 76 23.97 33.21 -15.97
C ASP A 76 23.42 33.21 -14.53
N LYS A 77 22.65 34.23 -14.15
CA LYS A 77 22.22 34.46 -12.76
C LYS A 77 20.84 33.89 -12.49
N LYS A 78 19.91 34.14 -13.40
CA LYS A 78 18.49 33.77 -13.27
C LYS A 78 18.04 32.77 -14.35
N GLY A 79 18.88 32.55 -15.36
CA GLY A 79 18.62 31.65 -16.47
C GLY A 79 19.45 30.37 -16.41
N LEU A 80 19.72 29.81 -17.58
CA LEU A 80 20.49 28.58 -17.74
C LEU A 80 22.00 28.81 -17.86
N GLY A 81 22.44 30.03 -18.20
CA GLY A 81 23.84 30.32 -18.54
C GLY A 81 24.36 29.46 -19.69
N TRP A 82 23.50 29.18 -20.68
CA TRP A 82 23.82 28.34 -21.84
C TRP A 82 24.15 29.20 -23.05
N ASP A 83 25.00 28.65 -23.91
CA ASP A 83 25.29 29.17 -25.24
C ASP A 83 24.90 28.11 -26.28
N LEU A 84 23.99 28.47 -27.19
CA LEU A 84 23.32 27.51 -28.08
C LEU A 84 24.24 27.02 -29.21
N ASP A 85 24.25 25.71 -29.45
CA ASP A 85 24.90 25.08 -30.61
C ASP A 85 23.93 24.79 -31.75
N TYR A 86 22.65 24.53 -31.45
CA TYR A 86 21.63 24.18 -32.44
C TYR A 86 20.31 24.91 -32.17
N ILE A 87 19.66 25.36 -33.24
CA ILE A 87 18.29 25.90 -33.22
C ILE A 87 17.44 25.08 -34.19
N VAL A 88 16.41 24.42 -33.66
CA VAL A 88 15.44 23.64 -34.44
C VAL A 88 14.06 24.30 -34.26
N PRO A 89 13.70 25.29 -35.10
CA PRO A 89 12.50 26.11 -34.92
C PRO A 89 11.29 25.52 -35.68
N PHE A 90 10.82 24.34 -35.26
CA PHE A 90 9.75 23.60 -35.98
C PHE A 90 8.33 23.97 -35.54
N ALA A 91 8.14 24.98 -34.69
CA ALA A 91 6.79 25.42 -34.32
C ALA A 91 6.02 25.92 -35.56
N ALA A 92 4.81 25.38 -35.73
CA ALA A 92 3.90 25.72 -36.82
C ALA A 92 2.45 25.46 -36.38
N ILE A 93 1.49 26.06 -37.09
CA ILE A 93 0.06 25.78 -36.93
C ILE A 93 -0.54 25.37 -38.27
N PRO A 94 -1.49 24.41 -38.32
CA PRO A 94 -2.09 23.97 -39.58
C PRO A 94 -3.09 24.99 -40.14
N GLU A 95 -3.00 25.26 -41.44
CA GLU A 95 -3.81 26.25 -42.18
C GLU A 95 -4.71 25.63 -43.27
N ASN A 96 -4.98 24.32 -43.20
CA ASN A 96 -5.72 23.58 -44.22
C ASN A 96 -7.06 24.23 -44.61
N GLY A 97 -7.33 24.30 -45.91
CA GLY A 97 -8.60 24.77 -46.48
C GLY A 97 -8.68 26.27 -46.73
N ARG A 98 -7.53 26.97 -46.74
CA ARG A 98 -7.46 28.42 -46.95
C ARG A 98 -6.76 28.72 -48.26
N GLU A 99 -7.51 29.20 -49.25
CA GLU A 99 -6.96 29.77 -50.48
C GLU A 99 -6.75 31.28 -50.32
N ILE A 100 -6.30 31.94 -51.39
CA ILE A 100 -5.94 33.36 -51.40
C ILE A 100 -7.09 34.29 -50.99
N ASP A 101 -8.34 33.86 -51.21
CA ASP A 101 -9.57 34.59 -50.87
C ASP A 101 -9.96 34.45 -49.39
N ASN A 102 -9.39 33.46 -48.69
CA ASN A 102 -9.70 33.08 -47.31
C ASN A 102 -8.49 33.17 -46.36
N ILE A 103 -7.46 33.94 -46.77
CA ILE A 103 -6.36 34.37 -45.90
C ILE A 103 -6.92 35.34 -44.86
N ASP A 104 -6.77 34.98 -43.58
CA ASP A 104 -7.31 35.73 -42.46
C ASP A 104 -6.31 35.81 -41.29
N SER A 105 -6.80 36.25 -40.13
CA SER A 105 -6.02 36.38 -38.89
C SER A 105 -5.27 35.09 -38.50
N LYS A 106 -5.83 33.90 -38.77
CA LYS A 106 -5.14 32.63 -38.47
C LYS A 106 -3.92 32.48 -39.36
N SER A 107 -4.03 32.87 -40.62
CA SER A 107 -2.94 32.74 -41.60
C SER A 107 -1.83 33.74 -41.33
N GLU A 108 -2.19 34.98 -40.99
CA GLU A 108 -1.22 36.01 -40.57
C GLU A 108 -0.48 35.60 -39.29
N LEU A 109 -1.18 35.04 -38.30
CA LEU A 109 -0.56 34.50 -37.08
C LEU A 109 0.38 33.33 -37.41
N ALA A 110 -0.03 32.42 -38.28
CA ALA A 110 0.80 31.29 -38.73
C ALA A 110 2.09 31.78 -39.40
N HIS A 111 1.98 32.76 -40.30
CA HIS A 111 3.10 33.39 -40.97
C HIS A 111 4.04 34.08 -39.96
N ARG A 112 3.49 34.77 -38.96
CA ARG A 112 4.28 35.37 -37.88
C ARG A 112 5.06 34.31 -37.08
N ILE A 113 4.45 33.17 -36.77
CA ILE A 113 5.11 32.06 -36.06
C ILE A 113 6.22 31.45 -36.91
N MET A 114 5.93 31.12 -38.17
CA MET A 114 6.80 30.32 -39.03
C MET A 114 7.92 31.12 -39.70
N LEU A 115 7.78 32.44 -39.81
CA LEU A 115 8.76 33.32 -40.46
C LEU A 115 9.21 34.47 -39.55
N THR A 116 8.34 35.44 -39.28
CA THR A 116 8.75 36.72 -38.68
C THR A 116 9.39 36.55 -37.30
N ASN A 117 8.77 35.77 -36.42
CA ASN A 117 9.30 35.53 -35.09
C ASN A 117 10.43 34.49 -35.07
N LEU A 118 10.55 33.63 -36.08
CA LEU A 118 11.74 32.81 -36.29
C LEU A 118 12.94 33.72 -36.56
N LEU A 119 12.82 34.69 -37.47
CA LEU A 119 13.88 35.67 -37.74
C LEU A 119 14.25 36.48 -36.49
N ARG A 120 13.26 36.88 -35.67
CA ARG A 120 13.50 37.57 -34.40
C ARG A 120 14.25 36.70 -33.40
N MET A 121 13.92 35.41 -33.31
CA MET A 121 14.62 34.46 -32.44
C MET A 121 16.10 34.34 -32.83
N LEU A 122 16.37 34.21 -34.14
CA LEU A 122 17.74 34.19 -34.65
C LEU A 122 18.47 35.50 -34.34
N GLY A 123 17.83 36.65 -34.59
CA GLY A 123 18.40 37.96 -34.28
C GLY A 123 18.71 38.15 -32.79
N SER A 124 17.84 37.65 -31.90
CA SER A 124 18.05 37.71 -30.45
C SER A 124 19.21 36.82 -30.00
N VAL A 125 19.32 35.58 -30.52
CA VAL A 125 20.48 34.71 -30.23
C VAL A 125 21.78 35.34 -30.73
N LYS A 126 21.77 35.94 -31.92
CA LYS A 126 22.92 36.67 -32.45
C LYS A 126 23.33 37.82 -31.54
N ALA A 127 22.38 38.60 -31.03
CA ALA A 127 22.66 39.73 -30.15
C ALA A 127 23.36 39.25 -28.87
N HIS A 128 22.82 38.23 -28.21
CA HIS A 128 23.43 37.63 -27.01
C HIS A 128 24.83 37.07 -27.27
N LYS A 129 25.05 36.33 -28.35
CA LYS A 129 26.39 35.84 -28.71
C LYS A 129 27.37 36.97 -28.96
N ALA A 130 26.94 38.05 -29.64
CA ALA A 130 27.79 39.20 -29.91
C ALA A 130 28.13 39.98 -28.63
N GLU A 131 27.15 40.24 -27.77
CA GLU A 131 27.31 40.95 -26.49
C GLU A 131 28.25 40.22 -25.53
N ASN A 132 28.21 38.89 -25.52
CA ASN A 132 29.09 38.05 -24.70
C ASN A 132 30.43 37.70 -25.38
N GLY A 133 30.66 38.13 -26.62
CA GLY A 133 31.90 37.86 -27.36
C GLY A 133 32.06 36.42 -27.88
N PHE A 134 30.98 35.65 -28.04
CA PHE A 134 30.97 34.26 -28.52
C PHE A 134 31.09 34.18 -30.06
N GLU A 135 32.20 34.65 -30.63
CA GLU A 135 32.41 34.70 -32.08
C GLU A 135 32.80 33.36 -32.75
N THR A 136 33.19 32.36 -31.96
CA THR A 136 33.78 31.10 -32.46
C THR A 136 32.92 29.87 -32.20
N ARG A 137 31.67 30.08 -31.75
CA ARG A 137 30.71 29.02 -31.48
C ARG A 137 29.36 29.35 -32.13
N PRO A 138 29.24 29.24 -33.46
CA PRO A 138 28.00 29.55 -34.14
C PRO A 138 26.91 28.52 -33.79
N ALA A 139 25.66 28.97 -33.67
CA ALA A 139 24.52 28.07 -33.57
C ALA A 139 24.04 27.65 -34.96
N GLN A 140 24.00 26.34 -35.23
CA GLN A 140 23.46 25.79 -36.48
C GLN A 140 21.93 25.81 -36.44
N VAL A 141 21.33 26.50 -37.41
CA VAL A 141 19.87 26.61 -37.54
C VAL A 141 19.37 25.58 -38.55
N ILE A 142 18.63 24.59 -38.08
CA ILE A 142 17.99 23.58 -38.93
C ILE A 142 16.65 24.14 -39.42
N LEU A 143 16.63 24.80 -40.58
CA LEU A 143 15.42 25.40 -41.11
C LEU A 143 14.50 24.33 -41.69
N PRO A 144 13.23 24.25 -41.25
CA PRO A 144 12.25 23.33 -41.85
C PRO A 144 11.72 23.94 -43.15
N LEU A 145 12.43 23.73 -44.26
CA LEU A 145 12.00 24.11 -45.60
C LEU A 145 10.97 23.13 -46.15
N SER A 146 10.28 23.52 -47.22
CA SER A 146 9.26 22.70 -47.87
C SER A 146 9.51 22.61 -49.37
N PRO A 147 9.34 21.45 -50.00
CA PRO A 147 9.33 21.31 -51.45
C PRO A 147 8.02 21.86 -52.07
N ASN A 148 7.02 22.17 -51.24
CA ASN A 148 5.74 22.72 -51.67
C ASN A 148 5.73 24.25 -51.50
N HIS A 149 5.76 24.97 -52.62
CA HIS A 149 5.60 26.42 -52.69
C HIS A 149 4.28 26.79 -53.39
N GLY A 150 3.16 26.29 -52.85
CA GLY A 150 1.82 26.49 -53.43
C GLY A 150 1.40 25.42 -54.45
N THR A 151 2.14 24.32 -54.56
CA THR A 151 1.84 23.18 -55.44
C THR A 151 0.55 22.46 -55.06
N PHE A 152 0.23 22.36 -53.77
CA PHE A 152 -1.01 21.77 -53.29
C PHE A 152 -2.18 22.78 -53.25
N GLY A 153 -1.89 24.05 -52.92
CA GLY A 153 -2.88 25.07 -52.60
C GLY A 153 -3.69 24.76 -51.33
N ASN A 154 -4.60 25.65 -50.95
CA ASN A 154 -5.39 25.55 -49.71
C ASN A 154 -4.55 25.53 -48.41
N ASP A 155 -3.32 26.04 -48.46
CA ASP A 155 -2.33 26.02 -47.38
C ASP A 155 -2.10 27.39 -46.72
N GLY A 156 -2.99 28.37 -46.95
CA GLY A 156 -2.92 29.69 -46.30
C GLY A 156 -1.64 30.43 -46.66
N LEU A 157 -0.91 30.91 -45.65
CA LEU A 157 0.41 31.56 -45.82
C LEU A 157 1.59 30.61 -45.56
N TYR A 158 1.36 29.29 -45.55
CA TYR A 158 2.41 28.30 -45.34
C TYR A 158 3.50 28.41 -46.40
N SER A 159 3.11 28.46 -47.68
CA SER A 159 4.04 28.43 -48.81
C SER A 159 4.98 29.64 -48.83
N GLU A 160 4.43 30.82 -48.53
CA GLU A 160 5.10 32.09 -48.39
C GLU A 160 6.07 32.06 -47.21
N SER A 161 5.63 31.49 -46.09
CA SER A 161 6.47 31.33 -44.90
C SER A 161 7.70 30.46 -45.19
N LYS A 162 7.50 29.34 -45.87
CA LYS A 162 8.58 28.37 -46.17
C LYS A 162 9.54 28.88 -47.23
N LEU A 163 9.03 29.51 -48.29
CA LEU A 163 9.85 30.09 -49.35
C LEU A 163 10.69 31.28 -48.82
N ALA A 164 10.10 32.14 -47.99
CA ALA A 164 10.80 33.30 -47.45
C ALA A 164 12.00 32.93 -46.54
N LEU A 165 12.00 31.76 -45.91
CA LEU A 165 13.14 31.28 -45.13
C LEU A 165 14.39 31.03 -45.98
N GLU A 166 14.25 30.77 -47.27
CA GLU A 166 15.39 30.56 -48.18
C GLU A 166 16.22 31.83 -48.39
N THR A 167 15.67 33.01 -48.08
CA THR A 167 16.45 34.26 -48.07
C THR A 167 17.65 34.19 -47.11
N LEU A 168 17.58 33.36 -46.06
CA LEU A 168 18.67 33.19 -45.08
C LEU A 168 19.93 32.57 -45.69
N PHE A 169 19.84 31.80 -46.78
CA PHE A 169 21.01 31.30 -47.50
C PHE A 169 21.88 32.45 -48.02
N ASN A 170 21.25 33.49 -48.56
CA ASN A 170 21.97 34.66 -49.06
C ASN A 170 22.34 35.64 -47.95
N ARG A 171 21.44 35.84 -46.97
CA ARG A 171 21.67 36.80 -45.87
C ARG A 171 22.84 36.40 -44.97
N TRP A 172 23.16 35.12 -44.87
CA TRP A 172 24.35 34.65 -44.17
C TRP A 172 25.65 35.27 -44.72
N HIS A 173 25.74 35.43 -46.04
CA HIS A 173 26.89 36.07 -46.71
C HIS A 173 26.81 37.61 -46.68
N SER A 174 25.62 38.17 -46.85
CA SER A 174 25.46 39.62 -47.05
C SER A 174 25.40 40.42 -45.74
N GLU A 175 25.23 39.78 -44.59
CA GLU A 175 25.05 40.43 -43.29
C GLU A 175 26.07 39.95 -42.23
N SER A 176 26.20 40.72 -41.14
CA SER A 176 27.25 40.54 -40.12
C SER A 176 26.90 39.53 -39.01
N TRP A 177 26.36 38.38 -39.37
CA TRP A 177 25.98 37.34 -38.39
C TRP A 177 26.48 35.93 -38.68
N GLY A 178 27.25 35.73 -39.77
CA GLY A 178 27.76 34.40 -40.15
C GLY A 178 28.62 33.71 -39.09
N ASN A 179 29.35 34.46 -38.26
CA ASN A 179 30.15 33.92 -37.15
C ASN A 179 29.31 33.44 -35.96
N TYR A 180 28.04 33.86 -35.85
CA TYR A 180 27.17 33.55 -34.71
C TYR A 180 26.09 32.53 -35.04
N LEU A 181 25.66 32.46 -36.30
CA LEU A 181 24.63 31.53 -36.77
C LEU A 181 25.05 30.92 -38.11
N THR A 182 24.82 29.63 -38.27
CA THR A 182 24.99 28.94 -39.56
C THR A 182 23.64 28.38 -40.03
N ILE A 183 23.43 28.32 -41.34
CA ILE A 183 22.13 27.93 -41.91
C ILE A 183 22.22 26.54 -42.54
N CYS A 184 21.36 25.64 -42.07
CA CYS A 184 21.17 24.31 -42.64
C CYS A 184 19.70 24.16 -43.01
N GLY A 185 19.34 24.38 -44.28
CA GLY A 185 17.97 24.23 -44.75
C GLY A 185 17.65 22.78 -45.09
N ALA A 186 16.75 22.18 -44.32
CA ALA A 186 16.26 20.82 -44.56
C ALA A 186 14.92 20.90 -45.32
N VAL A 187 14.92 20.47 -46.58
CA VAL A 187 13.69 20.34 -47.39
C VAL A 187 13.01 19.05 -47.00
N ILE A 188 12.10 19.13 -46.02
CA ILE A 188 11.48 17.95 -45.41
C ILE A 188 10.43 17.37 -46.37
N GLY A 189 10.63 16.10 -46.74
CA GLY A 189 9.70 15.34 -47.57
C GLY A 189 8.44 14.88 -46.85
N TRP A 190 7.63 14.12 -47.58
CA TRP A 190 6.39 13.58 -47.05
C TRP A 190 6.65 12.64 -45.87
N THR A 191 6.24 13.09 -44.68
CA THR A 191 6.44 12.35 -43.44
C THR A 191 5.11 11.91 -42.84
N ARG A 192 4.86 10.60 -42.92
CA ARG A 192 3.64 9.92 -42.46
C ARG A 192 3.47 10.03 -40.95
N GLY A 193 2.22 10.06 -40.51
CA GLY A 193 1.86 10.02 -39.08
C GLY A 193 1.95 11.36 -38.34
N THR A 194 2.45 12.42 -38.96
CA THR A 194 2.43 13.76 -38.38
C THR A 194 1.00 14.31 -38.33
N GLY A 195 0.69 15.12 -37.30
CA GLY A 195 -0.62 15.80 -37.21
C GLY A 195 -0.92 16.74 -38.38
N LEU A 196 0.11 17.15 -39.15
CA LEU A 196 -0.03 17.98 -40.35
C LEU A 196 -0.41 17.15 -41.59
N MET A 197 0.16 15.95 -41.76
CA MET A 197 -0.04 15.12 -42.95
C MET A 197 -0.88 13.85 -42.71
N GLY A 198 -1.46 13.67 -41.52
CA GLY A 198 -2.19 12.46 -41.15
C GLY A 198 -3.32 12.08 -42.12
N GLY A 199 -4.07 13.08 -42.63
CA GLY A 199 -5.12 12.87 -43.64
C GLY A 199 -4.61 12.41 -45.01
N ASN A 200 -3.30 12.50 -45.26
CA ASN A 200 -2.66 12.06 -46.49
C ASN A 200 -2.09 10.63 -46.35
N ASN A 201 -2.05 10.03 -45.16
CA ASN A 201 -1.48 8.69 -44.96
C ASN A 201 -2.12 7.62 -45.89
N ILE A 202 -3.44 7.71 -46.14
CA ILE A 202 -4.18 6.75 -46.98
C ILE A 202 -3.68 6.67 -48.43
N VAL A 203 -3.08 7.75 -48.94
CA VAL A 203 -2.57 7.79 -50.33
C VAL A 203 -1.06 7.59 -50.42
N ALA A 204 -0.36 7.47 -49.28
CA ALA A 204 1.10 7.34 -49.25
C ALA A 204 1.59 6.10 -50.04
N GLU A 205 0.98 4.93 -49.82
CA GLU A 205 1.31 3.70 -50.56
C GLU A 205 1.08 3.88 -52.07
N GLY A 206 -0.01 4.57 -52.45
CA GLY A 206 -0.33 4.86 -53.84
C GLY A 206 0.70 5.76 -54.51
N VAL A 207 1.26 6.72 -53.76
CA VAL A 207 2.32 7.61 -54.24
C VAL A 207 3.65 6.88 -54.35
N GLU A 208 4.02 6.03 -53.37
CA GLU A 208 5.26 5.22 -53.42
C GLU A 208 5.32 4.26 -54.62
N LYS A 209 4.17 3.79 -55.13
CA LYS A 209 4.09 2.96 -56.35
C LYS A 209 4.65 3.65 -57.60
N TYR A 210 4.81 4.96 -57.59
CA TYR A 210 5.43 5.73 -58.68
C TYR A 210 6.95 5.89 -58.50
N GLY A 211 7.59 5.15 -57.58
CA GLY A 211 9.04 5.11 -57.42
C GLY A 211 9.62 6.21 -56.52
N VAL A 212 8.77 6.91 -55.76
CA VAL A 212 9.19 7.89 -54.73
C VAL A 212 9.14 7.26 -53.34
N ARG A 213 9.74 7.95 -52.35
CA ARG A 213 9.80 7.48 -50.95
C ARG A 213 9.03 8.42 -50.03
N THR A 214 8.14 7.87 -49.21
CA THR A 214 7.64 8.57 -48.03
C THR A 214 8.39 8.11 -46.79
N PHE A 215 8.41 8.94 -45.74
CA PHE A 215 9.16 8.68 -44.52
C PHE A 215 8.22 8.50 -43.34
N SER A 216 8.62 7.67 -42.39
CA SER A 216 8.13 7.71 -41.01
C SER A 216 8.76 8.90 -40.27
N GLN A 217 8.21 9.23 -39.11
CA GLN A 217 8.77 10.29 -38.25
C GLN A 217 10.20 9.96 -37.80
N GLN A 218 10.46 8.68 -37.49
CA GLN A 218 11.78 8.18 -37.07
C GLN A 218 12.82 8.26 -38.20
N GLU A 219 12.45 7.85 -39.42
CA GLU A 219 13.34 7.99 -40.60
C GLU A 219 13.66 9.48 -40.86
N MET A 220 12.65 10.36 -40.80
CA MET A 220 12.90 11.79 -41.01
C MET A 220 13.72 12.41 -39.87
N ALA A 221 13.51 11.99 -38.63
CA ALA A 221 14.32 12.42 -37.50
C ALA A 221 15.78 11.96 -37.64
N PHE A 222 16.02 10.73 -38.08
CA PHE A 222 17.36 10.24 -38.40
C PHE A 222 18.04 11.11 -39.48
N ASN A 223 17.32 11.43 -40.55
CA ASN A 223 17.84 12.29 -41.61
C ASN A 223 18.22 13.69 -41.08
N LEU A 224 17.37 14.28 -40.24
CA LEU A 224 17.63 15.59 -39.61
C LEU A 224 18.80 15.55 -38.62
N LEU A 225 18.90 14.50 -37.81
CA LEU A 225 20.04 14.29 -36.90
C LEU A 225 21.35 14.10 -37.66
N GLY A 226 21.32 13.51 -38.87
CA GLY A 226 22.48 13.42 -39.76
C GLY A 226 23.08 14.78 -40.12
N LEU A 227 22.25 15.84 -40.20
CA LEU A 227 22.69 17.21 -40.45
C LEU A 227 23.41 17.85 -39.26
N MET A 228 23.24 17.27 -38.07
CA MET A 228 23.93 17.67 -36.84
C MET A 228 25.22 16.86 -36.60
N SER A 229 25.62 16.03 -37.57
CA SER A 229 26.91 15.34 -37.49
C SER A 229 28.07 16.33 -37.61
N PRO A 230 29.22 16.09 -36.96
CA PRO A 230 30.36 17.01 -37.01
C PRO A 230 30.79 17.39 -38.44
N SER A 231 30.68 16.46 -39.39
CA SER A 231 31.00 16.70 -40.80
C SER A 231 30.12 17.77 -41.44
N ILE A 232 28.80 17.70 -41.23
CA ILE A 232 27.85 18.68 -41.80
C ILE A 232 27.87 19.99 -41.00
N VAL A 233 28.06 19.93 -39.68
CA VAL A 233 28.24 21.13 -38.85
C VAL A 233 29.44 21.95 -39.33
N ASN A 234 30.57 21.31 -39.61
CA ASN A 234 31.75 21.98 -40.16
C ASN A 234 31.46 22.55 -41.56
N LEU A 235 30.70 21.83 -42.41
CA LEU A 235 30.30 22.34 -43.72
C LEU A 235 29.44 23.62 -43.57
N CYS A 236 28.47 23.61 -42.66
CA CYS A 236 27.62 24.78 -42.37
C CYS A 236 28.39 26.01 -41.90
N GLN A 237 29.56 25.85 -41.28
CA GLN A 237 30.43 26.97 -40.89
C GLN A 237 31.19 27.58 -42.07
N MET A 238 31.39 26.82 -43.14
CA MET A 238 32.05 27.28 -44.36
C MET A 238 31.06 27.96 -45.30
N GLU A 239 29.90 27.33 -45.51
CA GLU A 239 28.82 27.82 -46.36
C GLU A 239 27.45 27.29 -45.91
N PRO A 240 26.35 27.99 -46.20
CA PRO A 240 25.02 27.50 -45.92
C PRO A 240 24.71 26.16 -46.64
N VAL A 241 24.12 25.20 -45.93
CA VAL A 241 23.85 23.84 -46.47
C VAL A 241 22.38 23.69 -46.86
N PHE A 242 22.14 23.22 -48.08
CA PHE A 242 20.82 22.82 -48.57
C PHE A 242 20.71 21.30 -48.61
N ALA A 243 19.82 20.73 -47.80
CA ALA A 243 19.62 19.28 -47.70
C ALA A 243 18.24 18.90 -48.26
N ASP A 244 18.22 18.25 -49.42
CA ASP A 244 17.02 17.66 -49.99
C ASP A 244 16.69 16.33 -49.30
N LEU A 245 15.67 16.34 -48.44
CA LEU A 245 15.14 15.18 -47.74
C LEU A 245 13.73 14.80 -48.26
N ASN A 246 13.44 15.11 -49.53
CA ASN A 246 12.09 15.02 -50.10
C ASN A 246 11.69 13.61 -50.56
N GLY A 247 12.66 12.71 -50.78
CA GLY A 247 12.37 11.34 -51.23
C GLY A 247 11.95 11.24 -52.71
N GLY A 248 12.36 12.21 -53.54
CA GLY A 248 12.13 12.19 -54.98
C GLY A 248 10.76 12.67 -55.42
N LEU A 249 9.94 13.24 -54.53
CA LEU A 249 8.61 13.78 -54.86
C LEU A 249 8.65 14.91 -55.91
N GLN A 250 9.77 15.62 -56.02
CA GLN A 250 10.00 16.64 -57.05
C GLN A 250 9.93 16.09 -58.49
N PHE A 251 10.12 14.77 -58.68
CA PHE A 251 10.09 14.15 -60.00
C PHE A 251 8.68 13.73 -60.44
N LEU A 252 7.67 13.84 -59.57
CA LEU A 252 6.28 13.52 -59.91
C LEU A 252 5.57 14.77 -60.45
N PRO A 253 5.20 14.80 -61.76
CA PRO A 253 4.40 15.89 -62.29
C PRO A 253 2.98 15.86 -61.71
N ASN A 254 2.39 17.04 -61.51
CA ASN A 254 1.01 17.21 -61.03
C ASN A 254 0.65 16.42 -59.77
N LEU A 255 1.54 16.41 -58.77
CA LEU A 255 1.37 15.65 -57.51
C LEU A 255 0.00 15.85 -56.83
N LYS A 256 -0.56 17.07 -56.90
CA LYS A 256 -1.92 17.38 -56.39
C LYS A 256 -3.01 16.55 -57.10
N GLU A 257 -2.98 16.48 -58.42
CA GLU A 257 -3.97 15.73 -59.22
C GLU A 257 -3.83 14.23 -58.96
N LEU A 258 -2.60 13.73 -58.90
CA LEU A 258 -2.30 12.34 -58.56
C LEU A 258 -2.86 11.96 -57.19
N MET A 259 -2.59 12.77 -56.16
CA MET A 259 -3.11 12.55 -54.81
C MET A 259 -4.63 12.60 -54.76
N THR A 260 -5.23 13.56 -55.46
CA THR A 260 -6.70 13.71 -55.54
C THR A 260 -7.33 12.50 -56.20
N LYS A 261 -6.74 11.99 -57.29
CA LYS A 261 -7.17 10.77 -57.97
C LYS A 261 -7.06 9.54 -57.05
N LEU A 262 -5.90 9.32 -56.44
CA LEU A 262 -5.69 8.20 -55.51
C LEU A 262 -6.69 8.24 -54.35
N ARG A 263 -6.95 9.42 -53.79
CA ARG A 263 -7.94 9.60 -52.73
C ARG A 263 -9.35 9.30 -53.24
N LYS A 264 -9.71 9.79 -54.42
CA LYS A 264 -11.00 9.51 -55.05
C LYS A 264 -11.20 8.01 -55.26
N ASP A 265 -10.24 7.32 -55.86
CA ASP A 265 -10.31 5.89 -56.16
C ASP A 265 -10.52 5.06 -54.88
N ILE A 266 -9.81 5.40 -53.80
CA ILE A 266 -9.95 4.75 -52.48
C ILE A 266 -11.33 5.02 -51.87
N THR A 267 -11.75 6.29 -51.82
CA THR A 267 -13.03 6.69 -51.23
C THR A 267 -14.19 6.08 -52.00
N GLU A 268 -14.18 6.17 -53.33
CA GLU A 268 -15.22 5.61 -54.22
C GLU A 268 -15.31 4.09 -54.06
N SER A 269 -14.17 3.39 -54.04
CA SER A 269 -14.14 1.94 -53.78
C SER A 269 -14.74 1.58 -52.40
N SER A 270 -14.43 2.38 -51.38
CA SER A 270 -14.97 2.19 -50.02
C SER A 270 -16.46 2.48 -49.96
N GLU A 271 -16.93 3.56 -50.58
CA GLU A 271 -18.33 3.95 -50.62
C GLU A 271 -19.18 2.93 -51.38
N ILE A 272 -18.73 2.48 -52.55
CA ILE A 272 -19.41 1.44 -53.33
C ILE A 272 -19.51 0.15 -52.50
N ARG A 273 -18.42 -0.31 -51.87
CA ARG A 273 -18.48 -1.51 -51.02
C ARG A 273 -19.43 -1.34 -49.84
N ARG A 274 -19.42 -0.18 -49.16
CA ARG A 274 -20.33 0.10 -48.04
C ARG A 274 -21.79 0.12 -48.50
N ALA A 275 -22.07 0.76 -49.63
CA ALA A 275 -23.41 0.81 -50.22
C ALA A 275 -23.89 -0.59 -50.60
N VAL A 276 -23.09 -1.36 -51.35
CA VAL A 276 -23.39 -2.74 -51.72
C VAL A 276 -23.60 -3.62 -50.49
N THR A 277 -22.72 -3.54 -49.49
CA THR A 277 -22.87 -4.32 -48.25
C THR A 277 -24.16 -3.97 -47.51
N ARG A 278 -24.51 -2.68 -47.43
CA ARG A 278 -25.75 -2.24 -46.80
C ARG A 278 -26.98 -2.71 -47.59
N GLU A 279 -26.97 -2.56 -48.91
CA GLU A 279 -28.07 -3.01 -49.78
C GLU A 279 -28.23 -4.53 -49.70
N THR A 280 -27.16 -5.31 -49.82
CA THR A 280 -27.22 -6.78 -49.69
C THR A 280 -27.75 -7.21 -48.31
N ALA A 281 -27.41 -6.51 -47.23
CA ALA A 281 -27.96 -6.78 -45.90
C ALA A 281 -29.47 -6.44 -45.81
N VAL A 282 -29.91 -5.35 -46.44
CA VAL A 282 -31.34 -5.01 -46.51
C VAL A 282 -32.10 -5.99 -47.41
N GLU A 283 -31.58 -6.33 -48.58
CA GLU A 283 -32.14 -7.35 -49.48
C GLU A 283 -32.27 -8.70 -48.77
N ASN A 284 -31.23 -9.13 -48.04
CA ASN A 284 -31.27 -10.35 -47.24
C ASN A 284 -32.36 -10.30 -46.17
N LYS A 285 -32.51 -9.15 -45.48
CA LYS A 285 -33.57 -8.91 -44.51
C LYS A 285 -34.97 -8.93 -45.13
N VAL A 286 -35.13 -8.44 -46.36
CA VAL A 286 -36.40 -8.45 -47.10
C VAL A 286 -36.76 -9.86 -47.57
N VAL A 287 -35.80 -10.61 -48.12
CA VAL A 287 -36.00 -11.96 -48.67
C VAL A 287 -36.22 -13.00 -47.58
N ASN A 288 -35.42 -12.96 -46.51
CA ASN A 288 -35.40 -13.99 -45.47
C ASN A 288 -36.13 -13.59 -44.18
N GLY A 289 -36.65 -12.37 -44.09
CA GLY A 289 -37.37 -11.84 -42.93
C GLY A 289 -36.46 -11.41 -41.76
N GLU A 290 -37.01 -10.65 -40.80
CA GLU A 290 -36.25 -10.17 -39.63
C GLU A 290 -35.77 -11.31 -38.71
N GLU A 291 -36.49 -12.43 -38.69
CA GLU A 291 -36.19 -13.61 -37.87
C GLU A 291 -34.92 -14.33 -38.35
N SER A 292 -34.69 -14.40 -39.66
CA SER A 292 -33.46 -14.99 -40.22
C SER A 292 -32.23 -14.17 -39.81
N GLU A 293 -32.30 -12.84 -39.89
CA GLU A 293 -31.21 -11.94 -39.46
C GLU A 293 -30.94 -12.01 -37.94
N ALA A 294 -31.98 -12.23 -37.13
CA ALA A 294 -31.83 -12.37 -35.67
C ALA A 294 -30.93 -13.57 -35.29
N LEU A 295 -30.93 -14.65 -36.09
CA LEU A 295 -30.08 -15.83 -35.87
C LEU A 295 -28.60 -15.60 -36.21
N TYR A 296 -28.28 -14.63 -37.08
CA TYR A 296 -26.90 -14.29 -37.48
C TYR A 296 -26.29 -13.14 -36.68
N LYS A 297 -27.06 -12.51 -35.77
CA LYS A 297 -26.53 -11.49 -34.87
C LYS A 297 -25.81 -12.13 -33.70
N ASN A 298 -24.49 -11.94 -33.65
CA ASN A 298 -23.70 -12.31 -32.49
C ASN A 298 -24.16 -11.52 -31.24
N VAL A 299 -24.60 -12.24 -30.21
CA VAL A 299 -24.91 -11.66 -28.90
C VAL A 299 -23.61 -11.29 -28.22
N LYS A 300 -23.36 -9.98 -28.04
CA LYS A 300 -22.24 -9.49 -27.25
C LYS A 300 -22.64 -9.49 -25.78
N VAL A 301 -21.83 -10.11 -24.94
CA VAL A 301 -22.00 -10.10 -23.48
C VAL A 301 -21.21 -8.93 -22.92
N ASP A 302 -21.92 -7.95 -22.37
CA ASP A 302 -21.30 -6.83 -21.70
C ASP A 302 -20.76 -7.24 -20.32
N LYS A 303 -19.63 -6.65 -19.94
CA LYS A 303 -18.99 -6.90 -18.64
C LYS A 303 -19.76 -6.18 -17.52
N ARG A 304 -19.93 -6.87 -16.40
CA ARG A 304 -20.40 -6.30 -15.13
C ARG A 304 -19.24 -6.29 -14.14
N ALA A 305 -19.26 -5.35 -13.20
CA ALA A 305 -18.28 -5.30 -12.14
C ALA A 305 -18.50 -6.49 -11.20
N ASN A 306 -17.43 -7.22 -10.92
CA ASN A 306 -17.42 -8.19 -9.84
C ASN A 306 -16.34 -7.78 -8.85
N LEU A 307 -16.72 -6.94 -7.88
CA LEU A 307 -15.81 -6.45 -6.84
C LEU A 307 -15.35 -7.64 -5.99
N LYS A 308 -14.19 -8.18 -6.36
CA LYS A 308 -13.60 -9.32 -5.67
C LYS A 308 -13.12 -8.88 -4.30
N PHE A 309 -13.35 -9.74 -3.32
CA PHE A 309 -12.77 -9.60 -1.99
C PHE A 309 -11.72 -10.69 -1.81
N ASP A 310 -10.64 -10.58 -2.60
CA ASP A 310 -9.60 -11.59 -2.67
C ASP A 310 -8.66 -11.47 -1.47
N PHE A 311 -8.48 -12.57 -0.76
CA PHE A 311 -7.46 -12.72 0.27
C PHE A 311 -6.08 -12.97 -0.39
N PRO A 312 -4.98 -12.88 0.38
CA PRO A 312 -3.67 -13.30 -0.09
C PRO A 312 -3.72 -14.69 -0.71
N GLN A 313 -3.11 -14.84 -1.89
CA GLN A 313 -2.99 -16.15 -2.51
C GLN A 313 -2.09 -17.03 -1.64
N LEU A 314 -2.63 -18.16 -1.19
CA LEU A 314 -1.88 -19.10 -0.39
C LEU A 314 -0.85 -19.81 -1.26
N PRO A 315 0.43 -19.85 -0.86
CA PRO A 315 1.50 -20.38 -1.69
C PRO A 315 1.30 -21.88 -1.97
N ASP A 316 1.85 -22.35 -3.09
CA ASP A 316 1.92 -23.78 -3.34
C ASP A 316 2.91 -24.44 -2.39
N TRP A 317 2.48 -25.53 -1.74
CA TRP A 317 3.29 -26.18 -0.71
C TRP A 317 4.61 -26.69 -1.27
N LYS A 318 4.60 -27.40 -2.40
CA LYS A 318 5.78 -28.09 -2.93
C LYS A 318 6.80 -27.14 -3.52
N SER A 319 6.33 -26.16 -4.30
CA SER A 319 7.23 -25.26 -5.03
C SER A 319 7.69 -24.07 -4.21
N GLU A 320 6.89 -23.57 -3.25
CA GLU A 320 7.18 -22.31 -2.56
C GLU A 320 7.45 -22.46 -1.05
N VAL A 321 6.91 -23.50 -0.38
CA VAL A 321 7.01 -23.66 1.08
C VAL A 321 8.02 -24.73 1.48
N GLU A 322 7.93 -25.93 0.89
CA GLU A 322 8.78 -27.10 1.17
C GLU A 322 10.30 -26.80 1.07
N PRO A 323 10.79 -26.01 0.07
CA PRO A 323 12.22 -25.68 0.00
C PRO A 323 12.75 -24.89 1.20
N ILE A 324 11.89 -24.18 1.93
CA ILE A 324 12.23 -23.37 3.10
C ILE A 324 11.94 -24.13 4.40
N ASN A 325 11.01 -25.09 4.36
CA ASN A 325 10.50 -25.83 5.52
C ASN A 325 11.58 -26.60 6.28
N GLY A 326 12.55 -27.20 5.58
CA GLY A 326 13.55 -28.09 6.19
C GLY A 326 14.30 -27.48 7.38
N ASP A 327 14.66 -26.20 7.29
CA ASP A 327 15.37 -25.49 8.36
C ASP A 327 14.40 -24.75 9.33
N LEU A 328 13.25 -24.27 8.87
CA LEU A 328 12.31 -23.45 9.67
C LEU A 328 11.24 -24.24 10.45
N LYS A 329 10.96 -25.50 10.07
CA LYS A 329 9.93 -26.31 10.73
C LYS A 329 10.16 -26.37 12.24
N GLY A 330 9.14 -25.96 13.00
CA GLY A 330 9.15 -26.00 14.46
C GLY A 330 10.27 -25.17 15.13
N MET A 331 10.76 -24.11 14.47
CA MET A 331 11.85 -23.25 14.97
C MET A 331 11.39 -21.89 15.50
N VAL A 332 10.09 -21.62 15.54
CA VAL A 332 9.54 -20.38 16.09
C VAL A 332 8.39 -20.69 17.04
N ASP A 333 8.28 -19.92 18.11
CA ASP A 333 7.05 -19.90 18.92
C ASP A 333 6.01 -19.03 18.22
N LEU A 334 4.97 -19.68 17.69
CA LEU A 334 3.89 -19.04 16.94
C LEU A 334 3.00 -18.12 17.77
N GLU A 335 2.98 -18.27 19.11
CA GLU A 335 2.27 -17.34 19.99
C GLU A 335 3.03 -16.03 20.21
N LYS A 336 4.31 -16.00 19.82
CA LYS A 336 5.19 -14.83 19.88
C LYS A 336 5.54 -14.25 18.50
N VAL A 337 4.97 -14.82 17.44
CA VAL A 337 5.03 -14.26 16.09
C VAL A 337 3.78 -13.42 15.87
N VAL A 338 3.95 -12.13 15.59
CA VAL A 338 2.83 -11.24 15.30
C VAL A 338 2.61 -11.17 13.79
N VAL A 339 1.36 -11.35 13.38
CA VAL A 339 0.96 -11.33 11.97
C VAL A 339 -0.15 -10.31 11.73
N VAL A 340 -0.17 -9.74 10.52
CA VAL A 340 -1.23 -8.85 10.09
C VAL A 340 -2.29 -9.67 9.37
N THR A 341 -3.48 -9.67 9.92
CA THR A 341 -4.60 -10.51 9.44
C THR A 341 -5.62 -9.72 8.66
N GLY A 342 -5.63 -8.40 8.76
CA GLY A 342 -6.52 -7.52 8.01
C GLY A 342 -6.01 -6.08 8.06
N PHE A 343 -6.44 -5.28 7.09
CA PHE A 343 -6.14 -3.86 7.02
C PHE A 343 -7.20 -3.10 6.20
N SER A 344 -7.30 -1.80 6.45
CA SER A 344 -8.16 -0.89 5.70
C SER A 344 -7.67 0.55 5.87
N GLU A 345 -8.32 1.45 5.13
CA GLU A 345 -8.14 2.89 5.26
C GLU A 345 -9.37 3.63 4.75
N VAL A 346 -9.56 4.85 5.23
CA VAL A 346 -10.37 5.88 4.61
C VAL A 346 -9.45 7.05 4.34
N GLY A 347 -9.30 7.44 3.07
CA GLY A 347 -8.40 8.51 2.67
C GLY A 347 -8.81 9.15 1.34
N PRO A 348 -7.96 9.99 0.73
CA PRO A 348 -8.31 10.78 -0.45
C PRO A 348 -8.69 9.99 -1.70
N TRP A 349 -8.31 8.71 -1.74
CA TRP A 349 -8.62 7.81 -2.85
C TRP A 349 -9.63 6.73 -2.46
N GLY A 350 -10.44 6.99 -1.43
CA GLY A 350 -11.44 6.05 -0.93
C GLY A 350 -10.85 5.07 0.07
N ASN A 351 -11.03 3.78 -0.19
CA ASN A 351 -10.53 2.70 0.65
C ASN A 351 -9.21 2.12 0.13
N SER A 352 -8.68 1.09 0.80
CA SER A 352 -7.39 0.49 0.46
C SER A 352 -7.35 -0.19 -0.91
N ARG A 353 -8.50 -0.61 -1.47
CA ARG A 353 -8.60 -1.23 -2.80
C ARG A 353 -8.49 -0.17 -3.90
N THR A 354 -9.31 0.87 -3.82
CA THR A 354 -9.31 1.96 -4.80
C THR A 354 -8.02 2.78 -4.74
N ARG A 355 -7.48 3.04 -3.55
CA ARG A 355 -6.15 3.66 -3.40
C ARG A 355 -5.06 2.81 -4.03
N TRP A 356 -5.09 1.49 -3.84
CA TRP A 356 -4.12 0.60 -4.48
C TRP A 356 -4.20 0.62 -5.99
N GLU A 357 -5.39 0.62 -6.60
CA GLU A 357 -5.49 0.72 -8.06
C GLU A 357 -4.84 2.01 -8.58
N MET A 358 -5.14 3.13 -7.92
CA MET A 358 -4.56 4.42 -8.30
C MET A 358 -3.06 4.49 -8.03
N GLU A 359 -2.56 3.88 -6.96
CA GLU A 359 -1.13 3.83 -6.63
C GLU A 359 -0.35 2.91 -7.58
N ALA A 360 -0.85 1.70 -7.81
CA ALA A 360 -0.22 0.66 -8.62
C ALA A 360 -0.32 0.91 -10.12
N TYR A 361 -1.52 1.21 -10.62
CA TYR A 361 -1.83 1.25 -12.05
C TYR A 361 -2.05 2.67 -12.58
N GLY A 362 -2.55 3.58 -11.73
CA GLY A 362 -2.76 4.98 -12.10
C GLY A 362 -4.09 5.26 -12.80
N GLU A 363 -4.95 4.24 -12.85
CA GLU A 363 -6.32 4.31 -13.34
C GLU A 363 -7.19 3.30 -12.58
N PHE A 364 -8.50 3.50 -12.60
CA PHE A 364 -9.44 2.56 -11.99
C PHE A 364 -9.85 1.44 -12.97
N SER A 365 -10.01 0.24 -12.43
CA SER A 365 -10.73 -0.86 -13.07
C SER A 365 -12.24 -0.56 -13.14
N LEU A 366 -13.02 -1.45 -13.75
CA LEU A 366 -14.48 -1.34 -13.73
C LEU A 366 -15.00 -1.44 -12.29
N GLU A 367 -14.44 -2.37 -11.52
CA GLU A 367 -14.71 -2.58 -10.10
C GLU A 367 -14.35 -1.34 -9.27
N GLY A 368 -13.16 -0.78 -9.49
CA GLY A 368 -12.71 0.45 -8.81
C GLY A 368 -13.61 1.64 -9.11
N CYS A 369 -14.01 1.84 -10.37
CA CYS A 369 -14.96 2.89 -10.74
C CYS A 369 -16.33 2.71 -10.07
N VAL A 370 -16.86 1.48 -10.01
CA VAL A 370 -18.14 1.21 -9.34
C VAL A 370 -18.04 1.45 -7.83
N GLU A 371 -16.94 1.03 -7.20
CA GLU A 371 -16.72 1.25 -5.77
C GLU A 371 -16.58 2.74 -5.44
N MET A 372 -15.82 3.49 -6.24
CA MET A 372 -15.70 4.95 -6.11
C MET A 372 -17.05 5.66 -6.34
N ALA A 373 -17.81 5.27 -7.37
CA ALA A 373 -19.12 5.84 -7.64
C ALA A 373 -20.12 5.57 -6.50
N TRP A 374 -20.07 4.38 -5.90
CA TRP A 374 -20.89 4.04 -4.73
C TRP A 374 -20.49 4.87 -3.51
N MET A 375 -19.20 4.91 -3.15
CA MET A 375 -18.75 5.62 -1.94
C MET A 375 -18.95 7.13 -2.02
N MET A 376 -18.88 7.72 -3.22
CA MET A 376 -19.17 9.12 -3.49
C MET A 376 -20.69 9.41 -3.61
N GLY A 377 -21.54 8.38 -3.45
CA GLY A 377 -22.98 8.51 -3.53
C GLY A 377 -23.53 8.84 -4.93
N LEU A 378 -22.76 8.60 -5.99
CA LEU A 378 -23.18 8.83 -7.38
C LEU A 378 -24.17 7.78 -7.88
N ILE A 379 -23.98 6.54 -7.41
CA ILE A 379 -24.87 5.41 -7.65
C ILE A 379 -25.34 4.80 -6.33
N LYS A 380 -26.53 4.21 -6.34
CA LYS A 380 -27.07 3.41 -5.24
C LYS A 380 -27.76 2.16 -5.77
N ASN A 381 -27.82 1.11 -4.97
CA ASN A 381 -28.55 -0.09 -5.36
C ASN A 381 -30.06 0.18 -5.34
N HIS A 382 -30.78 -0.40 -6.29
CA HIS A 382 -32.23 -0.48 -6.29
C HIS A 382 -32.65 -1.91 -6.57
N ASN A 383 -33.59 -2.44 -5.78
CA ASN A 383 -34.16 -3.76 -5.98
C ASN A 383 -35.68 -3.72 -5.78
N GLY A 384 -36.43 -3.57 -6.87
CA GLY A 384 -37.88 -3.39 -6.83
C GLY A 384 -38.47 -2.78 -8.09
N PRO A 385 -39.74 -2.31 -8.06
CA PRO A 385 -40.36 -1.65 -9.19
C PRO A 385 -39.73 -0.27 -9.47
N LEU A 386 -39.22 -0.07 -10.69
CA LEU A 386 -38.74 1.21 -11.19
C LEU A 386 -39.52 1.57 -12.46
N LYS A 387 -40.25 2.69 -12.44
CA LYS A 387 -41.14 3.12 -13.53
C LYS A 387 -42.10 2.01 -14.03
N GLY A 388 -42.62 1.21 -13.10
CA GLY A 388 -43.58 0.12 -13.38
C GLY A 388 -42.96 -1.19 -13.88
N LYS A 389 -41.63 -1.28 -14.04
CA LYS A 389 -40.93 -2.52 -14.39
C LYS A 389 -40.09 -3.01 -13.21
N SER A 390 -39.94 -4.32 -13.04
CA SER A 390 -39.00 -4.86 -12.05
C SER A 390 -37.57 -4.53 -12.48
N TYR A 391 -36.79 -3.94 -11.58
CA TYR A 391 -35.39 -3.59 -11.79
C TYR A 391 -34.54 -3.96 -10.58
N SER A 392 -33.37 -4.54 -10.83
CA SER A 392 -32.35 -4.84 -9.84
C SER A 392 -30.99 -4.43 -10.38
N GLY A 393 -30.31 -3.53 -9.69
CA GLY A 393 -29.00 -3.02 -10.11
C GLY A 393 -28.72 -1.59 -9.64
N TRP A 394 -27.73 -0.95 -10.26
CA TRP A 394 -27.36 0.42 -9.95
C TRP A 394 -28.36 1.42 -10.53
N VAL A 395 -28.67 2.45 -9.77
CA VAL A 395 -29.37 3.64 -10.26
C VAL A 395 -28.55 4.88 -9.92
N ASP A 396 -28.64 5.89 -10.77
CA ASP A 396 -28.10 7.22 -10.49
C ASP A 396 -28.82 7.81 -9.26
N THR A 397 -28.06 8.26 -8.27
CA THR A 397 -28.64 8.74 -7.01
C THR A 397 -29.50 9.98 -7.21
N LYS A 398 -29.14 10.86 -8.15
CA LYS A 398 -29.83 12.14 -8.40
C LYS A 398 -31.04 11.95 -9.32
N SER A 399 -30.88 11.26 -10.45
CA SER A 399 -31.97 11.11 -11.43
C SER A 399 -32.89 9.92 -11.17
N GLY A 400 -32.42 8.90 -10.43
CA GLY A 400 -33.15 7.65 -10.23
C GLY A 400 -33.19 6.75 -11.48
N GLU A 401 -32.44 7.08 -12.54
CA GLU A 401 -32.38 6.26 -13.76
C GLU A 401 -31.48 5.04 -13.56
N PRO A 402 -31.78 3.89 -14.21
CA PRO A 402 -30.88 2.75 -14.30
C PRO A 402 -29.50 3.12 -14.83
N VAL A 403 -28.47 2.51 -14.27
CA VAL A 403 -27.09 2.60 -14.76
C VAL A 403 -26.53 1.18 -14.84
N ASP A 404 -26.05 0.79 -16.02
CA ASP A 404 -25.27 -0.43 -16.17
C ASP A 404 -23.81 -0.17 -15.80
N ASP A 405 -23.14 -1.16 -15.23
CA ASP A 405 -21.74 -1.09 -14.78
C ASP A 405 -20.81 -0.56 -15.88
N LYS A 406 -20.98 -1.03 -17.13
CA LYS A 406 -20.20 -0.60 -18.31
C LYS A 406 -20.27 0.91 -18.58
N ASP A 407 -21.35 1.55 -18.15
CA ASP A 407 -21.60 2.98 -18.36
C ASP A 407 -21.15 3.82 -17.15
N VAL A 408 -20.77 3.20 -16.02
CA VAL A 408 -20.29 3.90 -14.83
C VAL A 408 -18.99 4.66 -15.14
N LYS A 409 -18.03 4.00 -15.78
CA LYS A 409 -16.73 4.62 -16.14
C LYS A 409 -16.92 5.85 -17.05
N PRO A 410 -17.56 5.76 -18.24
CA PRO A 410 -17.75 6.93 -19.10
C PRO A 410 -18.65 8.02 -18.50
N LYS A 411 -19.57 7.68 -17.58
CA LYS A 411 -20.50 8.65 -16.98
C LYS A 411 -19.90 9.38 -15.77
N TYR A 412 -19.11 8.71 -14.94
CA TYR A 412 -18.70 9.24 -13.63
C TYR A 412 -17.19 9.33 -13.41
N GLU A 413 -16.33 8.66 -14.18
CA GLU A 413 -14.88 8.64 -13.91
C GLU A 413 -14.26 10.05 -13.89
N SER A 414 -14.64 10.92 -14.83
CA SER A 414 -14.16 12.30 -14.84
C SER A 414 -14.50 13.04 -13.55
N HIS A 415 -15.73 12.89 -13.03
CA HIS A 415 -16.16 13.49 -11.76
C HIS A 415 -15.43 12.86 -10.57
N ILE A 416 -15.25 11.53 -10.57
CA ILE A 416 -14.49 10.81 -9.54
C ILE A 416 -13.06 11.36 -9.46
N LEU A 417 -12.37 11.51 -10.60
CA LEU A 417 -10.98 11.97 -10.67
C LEU A 417 -10.80 13.47 -10.39
N GLU A 418 -11.86 14.27 -10.53
CA GLU A 418 -11.88 15.69 -10.19
C GLU A 418 -12.06 15.89 -8.68
N HIS A 419 -12.91 15.08 -8.05
CA HIS A 419 -13.29 15.18 -6.64
C HIS A 419 -12.69 14.10 -5.74
N SER A 420 -11.54 13.55 -6.13
CA SER A 420 -10.73 12.61 -5.33
C SER A 420 -9.25 12.99 -5.35
N GLY A 421 -8.50 12.51 -4.37
CA GLY A 421 -7.07 12.74 -4.24
C GLY A 421 -6.72 14.15 -3.78
N ILE A 422 -5.50 14.59 -4.13
CA ILE A 422 -5.00 15.94 -3.87
C ILE A 422 -5.65 16.93 -4.84
N ARG A 423 -6.44 17.86 -4.31
CA ARG A 423 -7.20 18.85 -5.07
C ARG A 423 -7.41 20.13 -4.27
N LEU A 424 -7.99 21.15 -4.91
CA LEU A 424 -8.36 22.39 -4.24
C LEU A 424 -9.30 22.10 -3.06
N ILE A 425 -9.15 22.83 -1.96
CA ILE A 425 -9.98 22.65 -0.77
C ILE A 425 -11.44 22.95 -1.14
N GLU A 426 -12.33 22.00 -0.87
CA GLU A 426 -13.77 22.11 -1.08
C GLU A 426 -14.45 22.54 0.24
N PRO A 427 -14.97 23.78 0.35
CA PRO A 427 -15.49 24.31 1.62
C PRO A 427 -16.60 23.47 2.25
N GLU A 428 -17.40 22.78 1.44
CA GLU A 428 -18.50 21.92 1.87
C GLU A 428 -18.03 20.76 2.75
N LEU A 429 -16.78 20.31 2.58
CA LEU A 429 -16.19 19.24 3.39
C LEU A 429 -15.67 19.73 4.75
N PHE A 430 -15.53 21.04 4.94
CA PHE A 430 -14.82 21.64 6.07
C PHE A 430 -15.59 22.78 6.75
N ASN A 431 -16.89 22.58 6.97
CA ASN A 431 -17.75 23.54 7.66
C ASN A 431 -17.72 24.96 7.04
N GLY A 432 -17.58 25.04 5.71
CA GLY A 432 -17.53 26.31 4.96
C GLY A 432 -16.16 26.99 4.95
N TYR A 433 -15.09 26.29 5.32
CA TYR A 433 -13.72 26.83 5.27
C TYR A 433 -13.30 27.13 3.82
N ASP A 434 -13.11 28.42 3.52
CA ASP A 434 -12.48 28.90 2.30
C ASP A 434 -11.12 29.54 2.65
N PRO A 435 -9.99 28.97 2.23
CA PRO A 435 -8.67 29.55 2.48
C PRO A 435 -8.50 30.94 1.86
N ASN A 436 -9.24 31.29 0.80
CA ASN A 436 -9.19 32.64 0.23
C ASN A 436 -9.89 33.70 1.10
N LYS A 437 -10.69 33.28 2.09
CA LYS A 437 -11.52 34.13 2.93
C LYS A 437 -11.55 33.65 4.38
N LYS A 438 -10.38 33.43 4.97
CA LYS A 438 -10.24 33.01 6.37
C LYS A 438 -10.74 34.12 7.32
N GLN A 439 -11.82 33.88 8.05
CA GLN A 439 -12.38 34.85 8.99
C GLN A 439 -11.50 34.99 10.24
N MET A 440 -11.20 36.23 10.61
CA MET A 440 -10.57 36.59 11.89
C MET A 440 -11.36 37.72 12.56
N LEU A 441 -11.12 37.90 13.85
CA LEU A 441 -11.69 39.02 14.61
C LEU A 441 -10.57 40.00 14.96
N GLN A 442 -10.84 41.29 14.78
CA GLN A 442 -9.97 42.36 15.23
C GLN A 442 -10.66 43.10 16.38
N GLU A 443 -9.97 43.15 17.52
CA GLU A 443 -10.38 43.97 18.64
C GLU A 443 -10.24 45.46 18.29
N ILE A 444 -11.29 46.22 18.53
CA ILE A 444 -11.33 47.68 18.36
C ILE A 444 -12.01 48.32 19.55
N GLN A 445 -11.64 49.56 19.84
CA GLN A 445 -12.29 50.37 20.85
C GLN A 445 -13.18 51.41 20.17
N ILE A 446 -14.47 51.48 20.54
CA ILE A 446 -15.40 52.42 19.91
C ILE A 446 -15.10 53.86 20.35
N GLN A 447 -15.06 54.78 19.40
CA GLN A 447 -14.68 56.19 19.64
C GLN A 447 -15.87 57.10 19.97
N GLU A 448 -17.07 56.59 19.78
CA GLU A 448 -18.36 57.22 20.03
C GLU A 448 -19.35 56.17 20.57
N ASP A 449 -20.44 56.64 21.17
CA ASP A 449 -21.54 55.79 21.62
C ASP A 449 -22.26 55.24 20.39
N LEU A 450 -22.57 53.94 20.38
CA LEU A 450 -23.29 53.31 19.27
C LEU A 450 -24.80 53.46 19.41
N ASP A 451 -25.52 53.26 18.30
CA ASP A 451 -26.97 53.16 18.33
C ASP A 451 -27.42 52.00 19.23
N PRO A 452 -28.47 52.22 20.04
CA PRO A 452 -28.98 51.19 20.91
C PRO A 452 -29.63 50.04 20.12
N PHE A 453 -29.50 48.82 20.61
CA PHE A 453 -30.18 47.64 20.07
C PHE A 453 -30.96 46.90 21.18
N GLU A 454 -31.93 46.10 20.78
CA GLU A 454 -32.73 45.30 21.72
C GLU A 454 -32.05 43.95 22.00
N ALA A 455 -32.12 43.51 23.25
CA ALA A 455 -31.64 42.21 23.69
C ALA A 455 -32.50 41.70 24.84
N SER A 456 -32.48 40.37 25.05
CA SER A 456 -33.12 39.76 26.19
C SER A 456 -32.55 40.32 27.50
N LYS A 457 -33.33 40.27 28.58
CA LYS A 457 -32.86 40.67 29.92
C LYS A 457 -31.57 39.97 30.33
N GLU A 458 -31.44 38.68 30.03
CA GLU A 458 -30.25 37.88 30.34
C GLU A 458 -29.04 38.40 29.56
N THR A 459 -29.18 38.54 28.25
CA THR A 459 -28.12 39.03 27.36
C THR A 459 -27.70 40.47 27.68
N ALA A 460 -28.64 41.35 28.01
CA ALA A 460 -28.33 42.72 28.42
C ALA A 460 -27.52 42.75 29.73
N GLN A 461 -27.84 41.88 30.69
CA GLN A 461 -27.06 41.74 31.92
C GLN A 461 -25.65 41.19 31.66
N GLU A 462 -25.48 40.31 30.68
CA GLU A 462 -24.16 39.83 30.24
C GLU A 462 -23.32 40.95 29.64
N PHE A 463 -23.88 41.74 28.72
CA PHE A 463 -23.21 42.93 28.20
C PHE A 463 -22.82 43.90 29.32
N LYS A 464 -23.71 44.13 30.30
CA LYS A 464 -23.42 44.98 31.46
C LYS A 464 -22.30 44.44 32.34
N ARG A 465 -22.21 43.12 32.49
CA ARG A 465 -21.16 42.45 33.26
C ARG A 465 -19.79 42.60 32.61
N GLU A 466 -19.73 42.48 31.28
CA GLU A 466 -18.47 42.61 30.52
C GLU A 466 -18.01 44.07 30.43
N HIS A 467 -18.90 44.98 30.01
CA HIS A 467 -18.50 46.35 29.67
C HIS A 467 -18.62 47.36 30.82
N GLY A 468 -19.28 47.03 31.93
CA GLY A 468 -19.37 47.89 33.10
C GLY A 468 -19.88 49.30 32.76
N ASP A 469 -19.06 50.32 32.99
CA ASP A 469 -19.40 51.73 32.72
C ASP A 469 -19.47 52.07 31.21
N HIS A 470 -18.95 51.19 30.36
CA HIS A 470 -18.93 51.37 28.91
C HIS A 470 -20.20 50.82 28.21
N VAL A 471 -21.26 50.51 28.97
CA VAL A 471 -22.57 50.12 28.40
C VAL A 471 -23.72 50.60 29.29
N GLU A 472 -24.78 51.07 28.65
CA GLU A 472 -26.07 51.38 29.26
C GLU A 472 -27.09 50.30 28.88
N ILE A 473 -27.89 49.86 29.86
CA ILE A 473 -29.01 48.95 29.62
C ILE A 473 -30.29 49.54 30.24
N PHE A 474 -31.40 49.53 29.50
CA PHE A 474 -32.69 50.06 29.94
C PHE A 474 -33.81 49.07 29.64
N GLU A 475 -34.72 48.84 30.58
CA GLU A 475 -35.88 47.97 30.37
C GLU A 475 -36.94 48.69 29.51
N LEU A 476 -37.46 48.00 28.50
CA LEU A 476 -38.52 48.47 27.61
C LEU A 476 -39.89 47.97 28.10
N GLU A 477 -40.96 48.60 27.61
CA GLU A 477 -42.34 48.18 27.93
C GLU A 477 -42.66 46.75 27.47
N SER A 478 -41.91 46.23 26.48
CA SER A 478 -42.00 44.84 26.00
C SER A 478 -41.43 43.79 26.96
N GLY A 479 -40.67 44.21 27.98
CA GLY A 479 -39.87 43.33 28.85
C GLY A 479 -38.48 42.97 28.29
N GLU A 480 -38.19 43.38 27.05
CA GLU A 480 -36.83 43.37 26.47
C GLU A 480 -35.99 44.53 27.02
N TYR A 481 -34.68 44.47 26.82
CA TYR A 481 -33.74 45.49 27.27
C TYR A 481 -33.09 46.18 26.07
N GLN A 482 -33.01 47.51 26.13
CA GLN A 482 -32.24 48.31 25.21
C GLN A 482 -30.79 48.41 25.68
N VAL A 483 -29.84 47.96 24.87
CA VAL A 483 -28.39 47.98 25.13
C VAL A 483 -27.73 49.06 24.28
N ARG A 484 -27.01 49.99 24.90
CA ARG A 484 -26.18 51.01 24.24
C ARG A 484 -24.73 50.87 24.66
N LEU A 485 -23.87 50.47 23.74
CA LEU A 485 -22.43 50.46 23.94
C LEU A 485 -21.88 51.89 23.87
N LYS A 486 -21.14 52.31 24.88
CA LYS A 486 -20.60 53.66 25.00
C LYS A 486 -19.17 53.75 24.51
N LYS A 487 -18.74 54.96 24.17
CA LYS A 487 -17.34 55.28 23.90
C LYS A 487 -16.42 54.57 24.89
N ASN A 488 -15.36 54.00 24.33
CA ASN A 488 -14.36 53.15 24.96
C ASN A 488 -14.75 51.70 25.21
N ALA A 489 -15.98 51.26 24.91
CA ALA A 489 -16.30 49.83 24.87
C ALA A 489 -15.48 49.12 23.78
N THR A 490 -15.18 47.85 24.01
CA THR A 490 -14.44 47.02 23.06
C THR A 490 -15.40 46.22 22.18
N LEU A 491 -15.11 46.14 20.88
CA LEU A 491 -15.80 45.29 19.93
C LEU A 491 -14.83 44.39 19.17
N HIS A 492 -15.33 43.23 18.73
CA HIS A 492 -14.64 42.36 17.79
C HIS A 492 -15.24 42.50 16.39
N ILE A 493 -14.52 43.14 15.47
CA ILE A 493 -14.96 43.29 14.08
C ILE A 493 -14.39 42.16 13.22
N PRO A 494 -15.23 41.44 12.46
CA PRO A 494 -14.77 40.46 11.48
C PRO A 494 -13.90 41.08 10.36
N LYS A 495 -12.80 40.41 10.03
CA LYS A 495 -12.00 40.64 8.83
C LYS A 495 -11.70 39.32 8.13
N ALA A 496 -11.21 39.37 6.89
CA ALA A 496 -10.85 38.18 6.13
C ALA A 496 -9.38 38.23 5.69
N LEU A 497 -8.67 37.12 5.88
CA LEU A 497 -7.34 36.90 5.30
C LEU A 497 -7.46 36.05 4.04
N ARG A 498 -6.61 36.35 3.05
CA ARG A 498 -6.31 35.42 1.96
C ARG A 498 -5.14 34.55 2.40
N PHE A 499 -5.38 33.25 2.54
CA PHE A 499 -4.37 32.26 2.86
C PHE A 499 -3.88 31.58 1.58
N ASP A 500 -2.65 31.07 1.62
CA ASP A 500 -1.86 30.63 0.47
C ASP A 500 -1.72 29.09 0.39
N ARG A 501 -2.41 28.34 1.26
CA ARG A 501 -2.53 26.87 1.18
C ARG A 501 -3.93 26.54 0.71
N LEU A 502 -4.06 26.39 -0.62
CA LEU A 502 -5.34 26.26 -1.32
C LEU A 502 -5.71 24.79 -1.63
N VAL A 503 -4.82 23.85 -1.34
CA VAL A 503 -4.87 22.45 -1.80
C VAL A 503 -4.67 21.52 -0.62
N ALA A 504 -5.41 20.40 -0.60
CA ALA A 504 -5.27 19.33 0.38
C ALA A 504 -5.63 17.96 -0.23
N GLY A 505 -5.13 16.88 0.37
CA GLY A 505 -5.62 15.52 0.17
C GLY A 505 -6.91 15.31 0.96
N GLN A 506 -8.05 15.30 0.27
CA GLN A 506 -9.37 15.27 0.92
C GLN A 506 -10.07 13.96 0.59
N VAL A 507 -10.77 13.37 1.56
CA VAL A 507 -11.63 12.19 1.32
C VAL A 507 -12.58 12.50 0.13
N PRO A 508 -12.88 11.54 -0.76
CA PRO A 508 -13.67 11.79 -1.96
C PRO A 508 -14.99 12.49 -1.65
N THR A 509 -15.32 13.52 -2.43
CA THR A 509 -16.53 14.30 -2.21
C THR A 509 -17.76 13.42 -2.38
N GLY A 510 -18.69 13.50 -1.43
CA GLY A 510 -19.86 12.63 -1.36
C GLY A 510 -19.69 11.40 -0.45
N TRP A 511 -18.47 11.14 0.06
CA TRP A 511 -18.27 10.13 1.11
C TRP A 511 -19.17 10.43 2.30
N ASN A 512 -19.87 9.40 2.78
CA ASN A 512 -20.77 9.50 3.92
C ASN A 512 -20.80 8.18 4.70
N ALA A 513 -20.58 8.26 6.01
CA ALA A 513 -20.61 7.10 6.92
C ALA A 513 -21.95 6.33 6.89
N LYS A 514 -23.05 7.01 6.53
CA LYS A 514 -24.38 6.40 6.33
C LYS A 514 -24.40 5.35 5.23
N LEU A 515 -23.62 5.53 4.15
CA LEU A 515 -23.51 4.54 3.08
C LEU A 515 -22.87 3.24 3.58
N TYR A 516 -22.03 3.33 4.60
CA TYR A 516 -21.44 2.15 5.24
C TYR A 516 -22.36 1.54 6.30
N GLY A 517 -23.43 2.21 6.72
CA GLY A 517 -24.38 1.73 7.72
C GLY A 517 -24.20 2.30 9.13
N VAL A 518 -23.42 3.38 9.29
CA VAL A 518 -23.33 4.09 10.57
C VAL A 518 -24.66 4.83 10.84
N PRO A 519 -25.29 4.67 12.02
CA PRO A 519 -26.55 5.33 12.36
C PRO A 519 -26.44 6.86 12.45
N ASP A 520 -27.54 7.57 12.14
CA ASP A 520 -27.58 9.04 12.14
C ASP A 520 -27.31 9.63 13.53
N ASP A 521 -27.79 9.01 14.61
CA ASP A 521 -27.54 9.42 15.99
C ASP A 521 -26.07 9.35 16.38
N ILE A 522 -25.33 8.37 15.85
CA ILE A 522 -23.87 8.29 16.03
C ILE A 522 -23.17 9.39 15.20
N ILE A 523 -23.61 9.62 13.96
CA ILE A 523 -23.02 10.66 13.09
C ILE A 523 -23.17 12.05 13.70
N GLU A 524 -24.30 12.35 14.35
CA GLU A 524 -24.55 13.63 15.00
C GLU A 524 -23.76 13.83 16.30
N GLN A 525 -23.43 12.73 17.01
CA GLN A 525 -22.73 12.77 18.30
C GLN A 525 -21.21 12.93 18.17
N VAL A 526 -20.58 12.28 17.19
CA VAL A 526 -19.13 12.06 17.17
C VAL A 526 -18.38 13.04 16.26
N ASP A 527 -17.10 13.27 16.55
CA ASP A 527 -16.22 14.01 15.63
C ASP A 527 -16.06 13.24 14.28
N PRO A 528 -15.99 13.92 13.12
CA PRO A 528 -15.83 13.28 11.81
C PRO A 528 -14.69 12.25 11.74
N VAL A 529 -13.59 12.47 12.48
CA VAL A 529 -12.47 11.52 12.48
C VAL A 529 -12.85 10.16 13.08
N THR A 530 -13.79 10.12 14.04
CA THR A 530 -14.36 8.88 14.59
C THR A 530 -15.06 8.09 13.49
N LEU A 531 -15.77 8.75 12.57
CA LEU A 531 -16.46 8.08 11.47
C LEU A 531 -15.48 7.36 10.53
N TYR A 532 -14.33 8.00 10.24
CA TYR A 532 -13.26 7.37 9.46
C TYR A 532 -12.72 6.12 10.17
N VAL A 533 -12.55 6.19 11.50
CA VAL A 533 -12.06 5.07 12.33
C VAL A 533 -13.07 3.94 12.40
N LEU A 534 -14.36 4.21 12.57
CA LEU A 534 -15.42 3.20 12.62
C LEU A 534 -15.54 2.43 11.29
N VAL A 535 -15.55 3.16 10.17
CA VAL A 535 -15.59 2.57 8.82
C VAL A 535 -14.32 1.77 8.55
N SER A 536 -13.15 2.32 8.86
CA SER A 536 -11.87 1.60 8.74
C SER A 536 -11.89 0.32 9.60
N THR A 537 -12.41 0.37 10.82
CA THR A 537 -12.50 -0.82 11.69
C THR A 537 -13.35 -1.91 11.04
N ALA A 538 -14.54 -1.57 10.54
CA ALA A 538 -15.43 -2.53 9.90
C ALA A 538 -14.78 -3.15 8.64
N GLU A 539 -14.15 -2.34 7.79
CA GLU A 539 -13.43 -2.85 6.62
C GLU A 539 -12.18 -3.66 6.97
N ALA A 540 -11.46 -3.32 8.04
CA ALA A 540 -10.29 -4.06 8.48
C ALA A 540 -10.69 -5.44 9.01
N LEU A 541 -11.77 -5.52 9.78
CA LEU A 541 -12.35 -6.81 10.21
C LEU A 541 -12.81 -7.65 9.02
N LEU A 542 -13.48 -7.01 8.05
CA LEU A 542 -13.88 -7.66 6.81
C LEU A 542 -12.67 -8.20 6.03
N SER A 543 -11.59 -7.43 5.93
CA SER A 543 -10.33 -7.86 5.28
C SER A 543 -9.64 -9.02 6.01
N SER A 544 -9.90 -9.20 7.31
CA SER A 544 -9.52 -10.37 8.13
C SER A 544 -10.56 -11.52 8.06
N GLY A 545 -11.61 -11.33 7.27
CA GLY A 545 -12.70 -12.27 7.13
C GLY A 545 -13.55 -12.46 8.37
N ILE A 546 -13.54 -11.48 9.28
CA ILE A 546 -14.35 -11.43 10.49
C ILE A 546 -15.58 -10.58 10.20
N THR A 547 -16.73 -11.23 10.04
CA THR A 547 -18.01 -10.56 9.75
C THR A 547 -18.81 -10.21 11.00
N ASP A 548 -18.49 -10.85 12.12
CA ASP A 548 -19.02 -10.51 13.45
C ASP A 548 -17.83 -10.45 14.42
N PRO A 549 -17.53 -9.28 15.02
CA PRO A 549 -16.42 -9.15 15.95
C PRO A 549 -16.50 -10.12 17.15
N TYR A 550 -17.70 -10.54 17.56
CA TYR A 550 -17.84 -11.47 18.69
C TYR A 550 -17.34 -12.89 18.36
N GLU A 551 -17.03 -13.20 17.09
CA GLU A 551 -16.33 -14.43 16.72
C GLU A 551 -14.99 -14.58 17.47
N PHE A 552 -14.28 -13.49 17.77
CA PHE A 552 -13.01 -13.56 18.51
C PHE A 552 -13.14 -14.30 19.83
N TYR A 553 -14.23 -14.06 20.57
CA TYR A 553 -14.44 -14.63 21.90
C TYR A 553 -14.73 -16.13 21.89
N LYS A 554 -14.83 -16.75 20.71
CA LYS A 554 -14.84 -18.21 20.56
C LYS A 554 -13.43 -18.79 20.78
N TYR A 555 -12.40 -18.01 20.48
CA TYR A 555 -11.00 -18.43 20.49
C TYR A 555 -10.22 -17.81 21.66
N VAL A 556 -10.47 -16.54 21.97
CA VAL A 556 -9.75 -15.78 23.00
C VAL A 556 -10.66 -15.34 24.13
N HIS A 557 -10.07 -15.00 25.27
CA HIS A 557 -10.80 -14.37 26.36
C HIS A 557 -11.13 -12.91 26.03
N ILE A 558 -12.18 -12.34 26.65
CA ILE A 558 -12.63 -10.97 26.37
C ILE A 558 -11.59 -9.90 26.73
N SER A 559 -10.67 -10.21 27.65
CA SER A 559 -9.55 -9.35 28.03
C SER A 559 -8.35 -9.42 27.09
N GLU A 560 -8.39 -10.26 26.04
CA GLU A 560 -7.25 -10.49 25.14
C GLU A 560 -7.42 -9.82 23.77
N VAL A 561 -8.48 -9.03 23.60
CA VAL A 561 -8.73 -8.22 22.40
C VAL A 561 -8.42 -6.77 22.75
N GLY A 562 -7.38 -6.21 22.15
CA GLY A 562 -6.88 -4.86 22.46
C GLY A 562 -7.09 -3.84 21.35
N ASN A 563 -6.98 -2.57 21.70
CA ASN A 563 -7.00 -1.45 20.79
C ASN A 563 -5.83 -0.49 21.09
N CYS A 564 -4.93 -0.33 20.12
CA CYS A 564 -3.75 0.52 20.22
C CYS A 564 -3.72 1.62 19.15
N ILE A 565 -4.85 1.90 18.49
CA ILE A 565 -4.94 2.97 17.48
C ILE A 565 -4.70 4.32 18.17
N GLY A 566 -4.05 5.27 17.49
CA GLY A 566 -3.83 6.61 18.02
C GLY A 566 -3.96 7.73 16.98
N SER A 567 -3.67 8.96 17.41
CA SER A 567 -3.75 10.15 16.57
C SER A 567 -2.64 11.15 16.89
N GLY A 568 -2.35 12.06 15.96
CA GLY A 568 -1.50 13.21 16.24
C GLY A 568 -2.23 14.27 17.07
N ILE A 569 -3.46 14.61 16.71
CA ILE A 569 -4.21 15.73 17.30
C ILE A 569 -5.57 15.31 17.87
N GLY A 570 -6.23 14.29 17.30
CA GLY A 570 -7.54 13.82 17.76
C GLY A 570 -8.73 14.51 17.08
N GLY A 571 -9.83 14.72 17.82
CA GLY A 571 -11.06 15.32 17.29
C GLY A 571 -10.95 16.83 17.09
N THR A 572 -10.38 17.24 15.95
CA THR A 572 -10.09 18.67 15.70
C THR A 572 -11.33 19.53 15.48
N THR A 573 -12.45 18.95 15.01
CA THR A 573 -13.70 19.71 14.90
C THR A 573 -14.28 19.97 16.29
N ALA A 574 -14.21 18.98 17.18
CA ALA A 574 -14.59 19.14 18.58
C ALA A 574 -13.72 20.19 19.31
N LEU A 575 -12.40 20.21 19.05
CA LEU A 575 -11.51 21.26 19.57
C LEU A 575 -11.92 22.66 19.09
N ARG A 576 -12.25 22.83 17.80
CA ARG A 576 -12.78 24.09 17.26
C ARG A 576 -14.09 24.49 17.95
N GLY A 577 -14.98 23.52 18.17
CA GLY A 577 -16.21 23.70 18.94
C GLY A 577 -15.93 24.31 20.32
N MET A 578 -15.03 23.70 21.08
CA MET A 578 -14.70 24.12 22.44
C MET A 578 -14.00 25.47 22.52
N TYR A 579 -13.01 25.73 21.65
CA TYR A 579 -12.15 26.92 21.75
C TYR A 579 -12.66 28.14 20.98
N LYS A 580 -13.39 27.94 19.88
CA LYS A 580 -13.81 29.02 18.97
C LYS A 580 -15.33 29.19 18.97
N ASP A 581 -16.08 28.13 18.69
CA ASP A 581 -17.54 28.28 18.55
C ASP A 581 -18.22 28.61 19.88
N ARG A 582 -17.71 28.07 21.00
CA ARG A 582 -18.20 28.44 22.35
C ARG A 582 -17.85 29.89 22.73
N PHE A 583 -16.68 30.38 22.32
CA PHE A 583 -16.31 31.79 22.49
C PHE A 583 -17.25 32.73 21.70
N MET A 584 -17.78 32.26 20.58
CA MET A 584 -18.75 32.97 19.74
C MET A 584 -20.22 32.72 20.14
N ASP A 585 -20.46 32.04 21.27
CA ASP A 585 -21.78 31.63 21.76
C ASP A 585 -22.65 30.90 20.72
N LYS A 586 -22.02 30.07 19.87
CA LYS A 586 -22.75 29.21 18.94
C LYS A 586 -23.33 27.98 19.65
N PRO A 587 -24.46 27.43 19.18
CA PRO A 587 -25.03 26.21 19.74
C PRO A 587 -24.07 25.03 19.52
N LEU A 588 -23.75 24.32 20.61
CA LEU A 588 -22.84 23.19 20.63
C LEU A 588 -23.33 22.12 21.60
N GLN A 589 -22.96 20.86 21.35
CA GLN A 589 -23.22 19.79 22.30
C GLN A 589 -22.46 20.03 23.62
N LYS A 590 -23.09 19.66 24.74
CA LYS A 590 -22.55 19.92 26.09
C LYS A 590 -21.32 19.08 26.40
N ASP A 591 -21.25 17.89 25.81
CA ASP A 591 -20.22 16.86 25.95
C ASP A 591 -19.12 16.94 24.88
N ILE A 592 -19.04 18.04 24.11
CA ILE A 592 -18.08 18.23 23.00
C ILE A 592 -16.61 17.93 23.39
N LEU A 593 -16.26 18.16 24.67
CA LEU A 593 -14.92 17.86 25.18
C LEU A 593 -14.54 16.38 24.98
N GLN A 594 -15.47 15.46 25.21
CA GLN A 594 -15.17 14.02 25.15
C GLN A 594 -14.79 13.59 23.74
N GLU A 595 -15.42 14.19 22.71
CA GLU A 595 -15.17 13.88 21.30
C GLU A 595 -13.85 14.48 20.80
N SER A 596 -13.20 15.37 21.57
CA SER A 596 -11.88 15.90 21.23
C SER A 596 -10.73 14.96 21.61
N PHE A 597 -10.92 14.06 22.58
CA PHE A 597 -9.84 13.23 23.09
C PHE A 597 -9.41 12.18 22.07
N ILE A 598 -8.09 12.03 21.93
CA ILE A 598 -7.46 11.08 20.99
C ILE A 598 -7.91 9.63 21.27
N ASN A 599 -8.20 9.25 22.51
CA ASN A 599 -8.63 7.89 22.85
C ASN A 599 -10.12 7.61 22.65
N THR A 600 -10.95 8.64 22.38
CA THR A 600 -12.41 8.47 22.26
C THR A 600 -12.79 7.71 21.00
N MET A 601 -12.04 7.85 19.91
CA MET A 601 -12.25 7.05 18.70
C MET A 601 -12.11 5.55 18.98
N SER A 602 -11.10 5.14 19.76
CA SER A 602 -10.93 3.75 20.21
C SER A 602 -12.05 3.32 21.19
N ALA A 603 -12.54 4.24 22.01
CA ALA A 603 -13.67 3.98 22.91
C ALA A 603 -14.95 3.69 22.11
N TRP A 604 -15.28 4.49 21.10
CA TRP A 604 -16.42 4.27 20.20
C TRP A 604 -16.33 2.93 19.46
N VAL A 605 -15.15 2.53 18.99
CA VAL A 605 -14.94 1.19 18.42
C VAL A 605 -15.28 0.09 19.44
N ASN A 606 -14.85 0.23 20.70
CA ASN A 606 -15.16 -0.76 21.72
C ASN A 606 -16.65 -0.79 22.08
N MET A 607 -17.26 0.39 22.22
CA MET A 607 -18.67 0.56 22.60
C MET A 607 -19.63 0.07 21.52
N LEU A 608 -19.28 0.23 20.23
CA LEU A 608 -20.18 -0.08 19.12
C LEU A 608 -19.92 -1.43 18.47
N LEU A 609 -18.72 -2.01 18.57
CA LEU A 609 -18.37 -3.25 17.85
C LEU A 609 -17.80 -4.35 18.74
N MET A 610 -16.84 -4.03 19.60
CA MET A 610 -15.98 -5.06 20.21
C MET A 610 -16.48 -5.55 21.56
N SER A 611 -16.93 -4.66 22.44
CA SER A 611 -17.25 -4.98 23.84
C SER A 611 -16.11 -5.70 24.58
N SER A 612 -14.86 -5.41 24.22
CA SER A 612 -13.68 -6.03 24.84
C SER A 612 -13.34 -5.40 26.19
N THR A 613 -12.62 -6.14 27.02
CA THR A 613 -12.01 -5.63 28.27
C THR A 613 -10.49 -5.71 28.23
N GLY A 614 -9.92 -5.82 27.02
CA GLY A 614 -8.49 -5.93 26.83
C GLY A 614 -7.76 -4.59 26.84
N PRO A 615 -6.46 -4.60 26.50
CA PRO A 615 -5.62 -3.41 26.55
C PRO A 615 -6.14 -2.26 25.67
N ILE A 616 -6.20 -1.06 26.22
CA ILE A 616 -6.42 0.18 25.47
C ILE A 616 -5.21 1.12 25.67
N ARG A 617 -4.40 1.29 24.63
CA ARG A 617 -3.15 2.06 24.67
C ARG A 617 -3.03 2.97 23.46
N THR A 618 -3.46 4.21 23.61
CA THR A 618 -3.65 5.15 22.49
C THR A 618 -2.44 6.08 22.34
N PRO A 619 -1.54 5.86 21.36
CA PRO A 619 -0.32 6.67 21.20
C PRO A 619 -0.56 8.05 20.61
N VAL A 620 0.38 8.94 20.89
CA VAL A 620 0.52 10.26 20.25
C VAL A 620 1.96 10.41 19.77
N GLY A 621 2.17 10.17 18.48
CA GLY A 621 3.47 10.17 17.80
C GLY A 621 3.57 11.18 16.66
N ALA A 622 2.67 12.19 16.63
CA ALA A 622 2.51 13.10 15.50
C ALA A 622 2.42 12.34 14.16
N CYS A 623 3.29 12.63 13.20
CA CYS A 623 3.32 11.96 11.89
C CYS A 623 3.70 10.47 11.95
N ALA A 624 4.27 10.00 13.05
CA ALA A 624 4.73 8.61 13.23
C ALA A 624 3.79 7.76 14.11
N THR A 625 2.64 8.31 14.54
CA THR A 625 1.71 7.64 15.45
C THR A 625 1.33 6.23 15.00
N ALA A 626 1.06 6.01 13.71
CA ALA A 626 0.69 4.69 13.23
C ALA A 626 1.79 3.62 13.41
N VAL A 627 3.07 3.96 13.25
CA VAL A 627 4.15 2.98 13.48
C VAL A 627 4.39 2.77 14.97
N GLU A 628 4.26 3.82 15.80
CA GLU A 628 4.25 3.72 17.26
C GLU A 628 3.08 2.86 17.77
N SER A 629 1.92 2.94 17.12
CA SER A 629 0.76 2.08 17.37
C SER A 629 1.05 0.61 17.07
N ILE A 630 1.68 0.33 15.93
CA ILE A 630 2.10 -1.04 15.56
C ILE A 630 3.11 -1.58 16.60
N ASP A 631 4.05 -0.76 17.06
CA ASP A 631 5.03 -1.12 18.10
C ASP A 631 4.37 -1.49 19.44
N ILE A 632 3.46 -0.63 19.91
CA ILE A 632 2.71 -0.87 21.16
C ILE A 632 1.81 -2.11 21.06
N GLY A 633 1.14 -2.30 19.92
CA GLY A 633 0.30 -3.47 19.68
C GLY A 633 1.11 -4.76 19.60
N TYR A 634 2.27 -4.72 18.94
CA TYR A 634 3.22 -5.83 18.90
C TYR A 634 3.66 -6.24 20.31
N ASP A 635 4.08 -5.27 21.14
CA ASP A 635 4.47 -5.53 22.53
C ASP A 635 3.31 -6.06 23.39
N CYS A 636 2.08 -5.56 23.20
CA CYS A 636 0.91 -6.10 23.90
C CYS A 636 0.70 -7.59 23.64
N ILE A 637 0.91 -8.04 22.39
CA ILE A 637 0.76 -9.44 22.00
C ILE A 637 1.95 -10.27 22.51
N VAL A 638 3.18 -9.81 22.27
CA VAL A 638 4.39 -10.55 22.66
C VAL A 638 4.52 -10.67 24.17
N GLU A 639 4.05 -9.70 24.96
CA GLU A 639 4.01 -9.78 26.42
C GLU A 639 2.81 -10.60 26.96
N GLY A 640 1.90 -11.07 26.10
CA GLY A 640 0.74 -11.89 26.48
C GLY A 640 -0.41 -11.10 27.13
N LYS A 641 -0.47 -9.77 26.95
CA LYS A 641 -1.58 -8.93 27.42
C LYS A 641 -2.78 -8.97 26.48
N ALA A 642 -2.54 -9.25 25.22
CA ALA A 642 -3.53 -9.44 24.19
C ALA A 642 -3.10 -10.58 23.26
N ARG A 643 -4.05 -11.10 22.50
CA ARG A 643 -3.81 -12.04 21.41
C ARG A 643 -4.20 -11.47 20.05
N MET A 644 -5.01 -10.41 20.08
CA MET A 644 -5.38 -9.59 18.93
C MET A 644 -5.32 -8.12 19.33
N CYS A 645 -4.81 -7.26 18.45
CA CYS A 645 -4.88 -5.81 18.62
C CYS A 645 -5.31 -5.12 17.31
N PHE A 646 -6.14 -4.08 17.44
CA PHE A 646 -6.21 -3.04 16.42
C PHE A 646 -5.02 -2.09 16.56
N VAL A 647 -4.37 -1.79 15.44
CA VAL A 647 -3.26 -0.83 15.36
C VAL A 647 -3.46 0.09 14.16
N GLY A 648 -2.86 1.26 14.18
CA GLY A 648 -2.94 2.23 13.09
C GLY A 648 -2.97 3.67 13.57
N GLY A 649 -3.47 4.56 12.73
CA GLY A 649 -3.55 5.98 13.06
C GLY A 649 -4.64 6.71 12.29
N PHE A 650 -5.02 7.87 12.81
CA PHE A 650 -5.99 8.77 12.20
C PHE A 650 -5.66 10.23 12.51
N ASP A 651 -6.05 11.13 11.61
CA ASP A 651 -6.09 12.57 11.84
C ASP A 651 -6.97 13.22 10.78
N ASP A 652 -7.59 14.34 11.13
CA ASP A 652 -8.43 15.12 10.23
C ASP A 652 -7.72 16.37 9.69
N PHE A 653 -8.23 16.97 8.60
CA PHE A 653 -7.80 18.26 8.06
C PHE A 653 -8.83 19.33 8.44
N GLN A 654 -8.38 20.43 9.07
CA GLN A 654 -9.25 21.55 9.46
C GLN A 654 -8.52 22.89 9.29
N GLU A 655 -9.30 23.98 9.25
CA GLU A 655 -8.85 25.36 9.06
C GLU A 655 -7.66 25.73 9.96
N GLU A 656 -7.75 25.47 11.26
CA GLU A 656 -6.74 25.87 12.25
C GLU A 656 -5.43 25.09 12.06
N GLY A 657 -5.51 23.77 11.84
CA GLY A 657 -4.32 22.94 11.60
C GLY A 657 -3.57 23.35 10.32
N SER A 658 -4.31 23.58 9.24
CA SER A 658 -3.73 24.02 7.96
C SER A 658 -2.99 25.35 8.07
N TYR A 659 -3.58 26.30 8.80
CA TYR A 659 -2.99 27.60 9.04
C TYR A 659 -1.68 27.50 9.84
N GLU A 660 -1.67 26.72 10.93
CA GLU A 660 -0.47 26.58 11.75
C GLU A 660 0.67 25.84 11.03
N PHE A 661 0.38 24.80 10.26
CA PHE A 661 1.42 24.17 9.42
C PHE A 661 1.99 25.13 8.36
N GLY A 662 1.15 26.04 7.84
CA GLY A 662 1.58 27.12 6.96
C GLY A 662 2.55 28.09 7.64
N ASN A 663 2.24 28.51 8.88
CA ASN A 663 3.09 29.38 9.70
C ASN A 663 4.44 28.74 10.03
N MET A 664 4.47 27.42 10.19
CA MET A 664 5.70 26.66 10.42
C MET A 664 6.58 26.50 9.17
N GLY A 665 6.09 26.90 7.99
CA GLY A 665 6.77 26.68 6.72
C GLY A 665 6.88 25.20 6.35
N ALA A 666 5.99 24.36 6.85
CA ALA A 666 6.07 22.91 6.67
C ALA A 666 5.30 22.42 5.42
N THR A 667 4.16 23.03 5.13
CA THR A 667 3.33 22.73 3.95
C THR A 667 3.72 23.54 2.73
N SER A 668 3.51 22.96 1.54
CA SER A 668 3.72 23.65 0.26
C SER A 668 2.79 24.87 0.13
N ASN A 669 3.35 26.03 -0.24
CA ASN A 669 2.56 27.22 -0.58
C ASN A 669 1.99 27.06 -2.00
N ALA A 670 0.66 27.00 -2.13
CA ALA A 670 -0.02 26.71 -3.38
C ALA A 670 0.11 27.83 -4.43
N GLU A 671 0.16 29.11 -4.02
CA GLU A 671 0.36 30.23 -4.93
C GLU A 671 1.73 30.15 -5.62
N ASN A 672 2.78 29.81 -4.86
CA ASN A 672 4.11 29.57 -5.41
C ASN A 672 4.11 28.37 -6.35
N GLU A 673 3.43 27.28 -5.99
CA GLU A 673 3.32 26.10 -6.85
C GLU A 673 2.62 26.41 -8.19
N PHE A 674 1.51 27.17 -8.15
CA PHE A 674 0.84 27.65 -9.37
C PHE A 674 1.73 28.57 -10.20
N ALA A 675 2.52 29.44 -9.57
CA ALA A 675 3.50 30.28 -10.27
C ALA A 675 4.60 29.46 -10.97
N HIS A 676 4.95 28.28 -10.46
CA HIS A 676 5.83 27.32 -11.13
C HIS A 676 5.08 26.41 -12.14
N GLY A 677 3.80 26.68 -12.41
CA GLY A 677 2.99 25.92 -13.36
C GLY A 677 2.55 24.55 -12.88
N ARG A 678 2.59 24.29 -11.56
CA ARG A 678 2.20 23.00 -10.98
C ARG A 678 0.70 22.90 -10.80
N THR A 679 0.14 21.75 -11.17
CA THR A 679 -1.24 21.38 -10.82
C THR A 679 -1.30 20.79 -9.40
N PRO A 680 -2.47 20.79 -8.72
CA PRO A 680 -2.60 20.20 -7.38
C PRO A 680 -2.06 18.77 -7.27
N LYS A 681 -2.28 17.96 -8.32
CA LYS A 681 -1.93 16.54 -8.33
C LYS A 681 -0.42 16.26 -8.38
N GLU A 682 0.43 17.26 -8.67
CA GLU A 682 1.90 17.16 -8.69
C GLU A 682 2.58 18.02 -7.60
N MET A 683 1.80 18.61 -6.68
CA MET A 683 2.34 19.42 -5.57
C MET A 683 3.04 18.57 -4.51
N SER A 684 2.58 17.33 -4.29
CA SER A 684 3.28 16.36 -3.46
C SER A 684 4.23 15.54 -4.32
N ARG A 685 5.53 15.80 -4.23
CA ARG A 685 6.55 15.20 -5.11
C ARG A 685 7.82 14.84 -4.34
N PRO A 686 7.76 13.80 -3.48
CA PRO A 686 8.88 13.39 -2.65
C PRO A 686 10.13 13.11 -3.47
N THR A 687 11.30 13.36 -2.89
CA THR A 687 12.65 13.16 -3.47
C THR A 687 13.01 13.99 -4.70
N THR A 688 12.11 14.82 -5.22
CA THR A 688 12.39 15.65 -6.40
C THR A 688 13.28 16.85 -6.09
N THR A 689 13.99 17.34 -7.12
CA THR A 689 14.80 18.57 -7.03
C THR A 689 13.98 19.77 -6.55
N THR A 690 12.72 19.87 -7.00
CA THR A 690 11.84 21.02 -6.73
C THR A 690 10.83 20.77 -5.61
N ARG A 691 11.05 19.78 -4.73
CA ARG A 691 10.17 19.54 -3.57
C ARG A 691 10.20 20.74 -2.62
N ASN A 692 9.04 21.18 -2.14
CA ASN A 692 8.93 22.49 -1.45
C ASN A 692 7.96 22.50 -0.26
N GLY A 693 7.79 21.38 0.43
CA GLY A 693 6.85 21.25 1.53
C GLY A 693 5.92 20.06 1.33
N PHE A 694 5.29 19.62 2.42
CA PHE A 694 4.34 18.51 2.36
C PHE A 694 2.93 18.99 1.98
N MET A 695 2.15 18.09 1.39
CA MET A 695 0.73 18.29 1.13
C MET A 695 -0.08 17.70 2.28
N GLU A 696 -0.87 18.50 2.99
CA GLU A 696 -1.67 17.99 4.11
C GLU A 696 -2.84 17.13 3.61
N SER A 697 -3.24 16.12 4.39
CA SER A 697 -4.36 15.23 4.10
C SER A 697 -5.15 14.87 5.36
N GLN A 698 -6.30 14.19 5.19
CA GLN A 698 -7.12 13.65 6.27
C GLN A 698 -7.41 12.14 6.09
N GLY A 699 -7.75 11.45 7.17
CA GLY A 699 -8.32 10.10 7.14
C GLY A 699 -7.81 9.18 8.24
N CYS A 700 -8.03 7.88 8.05
CA CYS A 700 -7.63 6.81 8.96
C CYS A 700 -7.00 5.66 8.18
N GLY A 701 -6.01 4.99 8.78
CA GLY A 701 -5.54 3.68 8.34
C GLY A 701 -5.44 2.75 9.55
N MET A 702 -5.81 1.48 9.35
CA MET A 702 -5.88 0.50 10.42
C MET A 702 -5.44 -0.88 9.97
N GLN A 703 -4.85 -1.64 10.89
CA GLN A 703 -4.56 -3.06 10.75
C GLN A 703 -5.11 -3.85 11.93
N VAL A 704 -5.46 -5.12 11.68
CA VAL A 704 -5.76 -6.12 12.71
C VAL A 704 -4.55 -7.04 12.81
N ILE A 705 -3.86 -7.00 13.95
CA ILE A 705 -2.71 -7.87 14.22
C ILE A 705 -3.08 -8.93 15.25
N MET A 706 -2.51 -10.13 15.10
CA MET A 706 -2.74 -11.26 16.01
C MET A 706 -1.45 -12.03 16.24
N ASP A 707 -1.41 -12.86 17.29
CA ASP A 707 -0.44 -13.95 17.31
C ASP A 707 -0.71 -14.95 16.16
N ALA A 708 0.35 -15.49 15.57
CA ALA A 708 0.25 -16.35 14.39
C ALA A 708 -0.50 -17.65 14.70
N LYS A 709 -0.37 -18.17 15.92
CA LYS A 709 -1.10 -19.36 16.37
C LYS A 709 -2.62 -19.12 16.31
N LEU A 710 -3.09 -17.99 16.83
CA LEU A 710 -4.50 -17.59 16.76
C LEU A 710 -4.97 -17.46 15.33
N ALA A 711 -4.19 -16.78 14.47
CA ALA A 711 -4.56 -16.56 13.08
C ALA A 711 -4.75 -17.89 12.32
N LEU A 712 -3.84 -18.86 12.54
CA LEU A 712 -3.92 -20.20 11.97
C LEU A 712 -5.11 -20.99 12.51
N ASP A 713 -5.39 -20.89 13.82
CA ASP A 713 -6.51 -21.58 14.47
C ASP A 713 -7.86 -21.08 13.96
N MET A 714 -8.01 -19.75 13.84
CA MET A 714 -9.20 -19.10 13.30
C MET A 714 -9.37 -19.30 11.80
N GLY A 715 -8.26 -19.54 11.07
CA GLY A 715 -8.26 -19.59 9.61
C GLY A 715 -8.59 -18.25 8.99
N VAL A 716 -7.98 -17.18 9.50
CA VAL A 716 -8.04 -15.83 8.91
C VAL A 716 -6.90 -15.65 7.89
N PRO A 717 -7.06 -14.78 6.87
CA PRO A 717 -5.96 -14.46 5.97
C PRO A 717 -4.77 -13.89 6.74
N ILE A 718 -3.57 -14.11 6.21
CA ILE A 718 -2.33 -13.57 6.78
C ILE A 718 -1.60 -12.83 5.66
N TYR A 719 -1.58 -11.50 5.78
CA TYR A 719 -1.03 -10.59 4.76
C TYR A 719 0.47 -10.38 4.88
N GLY A 720 1.02 -10.57 6.08
CA GLY A 720 2.43 -10.37 6.38
C GLY A 720 2.75 -10.63 7.84
N ILE A 721 4.03 -10.88 8.11
CA ILE A 721 4.59 -11.07 9.45
C ILE A 721 5.23 -9.74 9.88
N LEU A 722 4.96 -9.30 11.11
CA LEU A 722 5.68 -8.18 11.72
C LEU A 722 6.98 -8.71 12.32
N GLY A 723 8.09 -8.50 11.60
CA GLY A 723 9.41 -9.00 12.00
C GLY A 723 10.12 -8.08 13.00
N LEU A 724 9.94 -6.76 12.87
CA LEU A 724 10.50 -5.76 13.76
C LEU A 724 9.58 -4.56 13.84
N THR A 725 9.47 -3.98 15.03
CA THR A 725 8.94 -2.64 15.30
C THR A 725 9.92 -1.93 16.21
N ALA A 726 10.07 -0.62 16.05
CA ALA A 726 10.90 0.19 16.93
C ALA A 726 10.51 1.67 16.85
N THR A 727 10.70 2.37 17.96
CA THR A 727 10.64 3.82 18.08
C THR A 727 11.96 4.37 18.64
N ALA A 728 12.33 5.59 18.24
CA ALA A 728 13.57 6.24 18.66
C ALA A 728 13.41 7.77 18.67
N THR A 729 13.91 8.39 19.73
CA THR A 729 14.23 9.82 19.76
C THR A 729 15.60 10.09 19.17
N ASP A 730 15.94 11.36 18.95
CA ASP A 730 17.17 11.74 18.26
C ASP A 730 18.28 12.13 19.22
N LYS A 731 18.31 13.41 19.64
CA LYS A 731 19.38 14.01 20.43
C LYS A 731 18.98 15.39 20.95
N ILE A 732 19.86 16.03 21.72
CA ILE A 732 19.69 17.43 22.12
C ILE A 732 19.50 18.31 20.88
N GLY A 733 18.42 19.10 20.88
CA GLY A 733 18.09 20.05 19.82
C GLY A 733 17.22 21.19 20.35
N ARG A 734 16.92 22.15 19.47
CA ARG A 734 16.01 23.29 19.74
C ARG A 734 14.95 23.46 18.64
N SER A 735 14.92 22.55 17.66
CA SER A 735 13.91 22.51 16.61
C SER A 735 13.11 21.22 16.75
N VAL A 736 11.89 21.33 17.27
CA VAL A 736 10.93 20.23 17.42
C VAL A 736 10.53 19.59 16.08
N PRO A 737 10.32 20.33 14.97
CA PRO A 737 9.91 19.73 13.70
C PRO A 737 11.07 19.12 12.89
N ALA A 738 12.33 19.28 13.33
CA ALA A 738 13.47 18.76 12.59
C ALA A 738 13.54 17.22 12.70
N PRO A 739 13.58 16.49 11.57
CA PRO A 739 13.79 15.04 11.60
C PRO A 739 15.25 14.73 11.93
N GLY A 740 15.50 13.69 12.72
CA GLY A 740 16.84 13.20 13.05
C GLY A 740 17.07 11.74 12.69
N GLN A 741 18.13 11.17 13.27
CA GLN A 741 18.72 9.89 12.86
C GLN A 741 18.63 8.82 13.95
N GLY A 742 17.83 9.01 15.00
CA GLY A 742 17.71 8.06 16.12
C GLY A 742 17.38 6.63 15.69
N VAL A 743 16.54 6.51 14.66
CA VAL A 743 16.09 5.22 14.08
C VAL A 743 17.23 4.41 13.45
N LEU A 744 18.40 5.01 13.20
CA LEU A 744 19.60 4.29 12.75
C LEU A 744 19.99 3.18 13.75
N THR A 745 19.61 3.32 15.02
CA THR A 745 19.89 2.34 16.08
C THR A 745 19.22 0.98 15.88
N THR A 746 18.23 0.84 14.99
CA THR A 746 17.69 -0.49 14.61
C THR A 746 18.70 -1.35 13.85
N ALA A 747 19.74 -0.72 13.27
CA ALA A 747 20.86 -1.38 12.61
C ALA A 747 22.11 -1.49 13.49
N ARG A 748 22.05 -1.14 14.79
CA ARG A 748 23.24 -1.18 15.66
C ARG A 748 23.76 -2.61 15.85
N GLU A 749 25.04 -2.84 15.53
CA GLU A 749 25.75 -4.08 15.86
C GLU A 749 27.24 -3.82 16.01
N GLN A 750 27.90 -4.63 16.84
CA GLN A 750 29.36 -4.67 16.95
C GLN A 750 29.92 -5.69 15.95
N PRO A 751 30.68 -5.25 14.93
CA PRO A 751 31.28 -6.16 13.97
C PRO A 751 32.22 -7.15 14.65
N SER A 752 32.23 -8.39 14.19
CA SER A 752 33.18 -9.41 14.65
C SER A 752 33.80 -10.14 13.47
N LYS A 753 35.00 -10.71 13.65
CA LYS A 753 35.75 -11.37 12.57
C LYS A 753 35.04 -12.61 12.02
N PHE A 754 34.22 -13.26 12.84
CA PHE A 754 33.51 -14.47 12.50
C PHE A 754 32.02 -14.31 12.84
N PRO A 755 31.09 -14.70 11.96
CA PRO A 755 29.66 -14.61 12.25
C PRO A 755 29.27 -15.32 13.55
N SER A 756 28.30 -14.76 14.28
CA SER A 756 27.74 -15.44 15.45
C SER A 756 27.10 -16.76 15.02
N PRO A 757 27.35 -17.89 15.71
CA PRO A 757 26.67 -19.16 15.43
C PRO A 757 25.15 -19.06 15.48
N LEU A 758 24.60 -18.08 16.22
CA LEU A 758 23.16 -17.84 16.29
C LEU A 758 22.55 -17.35 14.96
N LEU A 759 23.35 -16.79 14.05
CA LEU A 759 22.86 -16.45 12.70
C LEU A 759 22.66 -17.70 11.83
N ASP A 760 23.31 -18.82 12.16
CA ASP A 760 23.08 -20.11 11.49
C ASP A 760 21.86 -20.81 12.10
N ILE A 761 20.79 -20.92 11.31
CA ILE A 761 19.56 -21.60 11.72
C ILE A 761 19.80 -23.08 12.07
N LYS A 762 20.77 -23.74 11.44
CA LYS A 762 21.09 -25.15 11.71
C LYS A 762 21.71 -25.32 13.09
N TYR A 763 22.56 -24.38 13.50
CA TYR A 763 23.06 -24.32 14.87
C TYR A 763 21.91 -24.17 15.86
N ARG A 764 21.02 -23.19 15.65
CA ARG A 764 19.87 -22.94 16.55
C ARG A 764 18.95 -24.16 16.63
N LYS A 765 18.66 -24.81 15.50
CA LYS A 765 17.86 -26.04 15.43
C LYS A 765 18.47 -27.18 16.24
N ARG A 766 19.78 -27.42 16.08
CA ARG A 766 20.49 -28.43 16.90
C ARG A 766 20.41 -28.13 18.40
N GLN A 767 20.50 -26.86 18.81
CA GLN A 767 20.34 -26.49 20.22
C GLN A 767 18.90 -26.68 20.69
N MET A 768 17.91 -26.39 19.84
CA MET A 768 16.50 -26.61 20.17
C MET A 768 16.21 -28.10 20.37
N ASP A 769 16.68 -28.96 19.47
CA ASP A 769 16.50 -30.41 19.58
C ASP A 769 17.15 -30.98 20.85
N LEU A 770 18.29 -30.42 21.26
CA LEU A 770 18.91 -30.76 22.55
C LEU A 770 18.02 -30.34 23.73
N ARG A 771 17.40 -29.16 23.68
CA ARG A 771 16.49 -28.68 24.73
C ARG A 771 15.20 -29.49 24.79
N ARG A 772 14.62 -29.87 23.65
CA ARG A 772 13.46 -30.79 23.59
C ARG A 772 13.76 -32.10 24.30
N LYS A 773 14.94 -32.70 24.06
CA LYS A 773 15.37 -33.91 24.78
C LYS A 773 15.48 -33.70 26.29
N GLN A 774 15.99 -32.55 26.74
CA GLN A 774 16.08 -32.23 28.17
C GLN A 774 14.68 -32.08 28.80
N ILE A 775 13.76 -31.39 28.12
CA ILE A 775 12.39 -31.19 28.58
C ILE A 775 11.65 -32.52 28.65
N LYS A 776 11.84 -33.39 27.64
CA LYS A 776 11.31 -34.77 27.67
C LYS A 776 11.79 -35.53 28.91
N ASN A 777 13.11 -35.55 29.15
CA ASN A 777 13.66 -36.24 30.32
C ASN A 777 13.13 -35.66 31.65
N TRP A 778 12.94 -34.34 31.71
CA TRP A 778 12.32 -33.67 32.86
C TRP A 778 10.87 -34.13 33.05
N GLN A 779 10.06 -34.16 31.98
CA GLN A 779 8.67 -34.59 32.02
C GLN A 779 8.53 -36.04 32.49
N GLU A 780 9.37 -36.94 31.97
CA GLU A 780 9.42 -38.34 32.44
C GLU A 780 9.75 -38.42 33.94
N SER A 781 10.73 -37.64 34.40
CA SER A 781 11.12 -37.60 35.81
C SER A 781 10.01 -37.09 36.73
N GLU A 782 9.30 -36.03 36.35
CA GLU A 782 8.19 -35.46 37.15
C GLU A 782 7.01 -36.42 37.25
N LEU A 783 6.68 -37.13 36.16
CA LEU A 783 5.62 -38.15 36.18
C LEU A 783 5.99 -39.34 37.07
N MET A 784 7.28 -39.72 37.13
CA MET A 784 7.74 -40.72 38.10
C MET A 784 7.65 -40.20 39.54
N TYR A 785 8.03 -38.95 39.78
CA TYR A 785 8.00 -38.33 41.10
C TYR A 785 6.58 -38.10 41.62
N LEU A 786 5.61 -37.83 40.74
CA LEU A 786 4.19 -37.70 41.08
C LEU A 786 3.67 -38.92 41.88
N GLN A 787 4.18 -40.11 41.57
CA GLN A 787 3.80 -41.33 42.27
C GLN A 787 4.36 -41.39 43.70
N GLU A 788 5.60 -40.91 43.90
CA GLU A 788 6.20 -40.77 45.23
C GLU A 788 5.44 -39.72 46.06
N GLU A 789 5.05 -38.60 45.43
CA GLU A 789 4.24 -37.53 46.02
C GLU A 789 2.89 -38.07 46.54
N VAL A 790 2.14 -38.82 45.71
CA VAL A 790 0.87 -39.45 46.12
C VAL A 790 1.07 -40.43 47.28
N THR A 791 2.12 -41.25 47.22
CA THR A 791 2.42 -42.24 48.27
C THR A 791 2.75 -41.57 49.60
N ALA A 792 3.53 -40.49 49.57
CA ALA A 792 3.86 -39.68 50.73
C ALA A 792 2.62 -38.98 51.32
N MET A 793 1.72 -38.44 50.48
CA MET A 793 0.47 -37.83 50.93
C MET A 793 -0.46 -38.82 51.65
N LYS A 794 -0.53 -40.09 51.18
CA LYS A 794 -1.27 -41.15 51.89
C LYS A 794 -0.70 -41.42 53.29
N GLN A 795 0.63 -41.42 53.42
CA GLN A 795 1.29 -41.68 54.71
C GLN A 795 1.11 -40.53 55.71
N GLN A 796 0.81 -39.31 55.24
CA GLN A 796 0.55 -38.13 56.06
C GLN A 796 -0.89 -38.02 56.57
N GLY A 797 -1.81 -38.90 56.16
CA GLY A 797 -3.12 -39.08 56.79
C GLY A 797 -4.22 -38.09 56.41
N GLY A 798 -4.08 -37.33 55.32
CA GLY A 798 -5.16 -36.50 54.77
C GLY A 798 -6.12 -37.30 53.88
N GLU A 799 -7.44 -37.08 53.99
CA GLU A 799 -8.41 -37.58 53.01
C GLU A 799 -8.30 -36.77 51.71
N PHE A 800 -7.87 -37.40 50.62
CA PHE A 800 -7.89 -36.81 49.27
C PHE A 800 -8.25 -37.85 48.21
N SER A 801 -8.79 -37.39 47.09
CA SER A 801 -9.06 -38.23 45.92
C SER A 801 -7.78 -38.43 45.12
N GLU A 802 -7.24 -39.64 45.13
CA GLU A 802 -6.01 -39.99 44.41
C GLU A 802 -6.13 -39.71 42.91
N THR A 803 -7.25 -40.13 42.31
CA THR A 803 -7.51 -39.98 40.88
C THR A 803 -7.59 -38.50 40.50
N GLU A 804 -8.30 -37.68 41.28
CA GLU A 804 -8.46 -36.26 40.99
C GLU A 804 -7.15 -35.48 41.15
N TYR A 805 -6.36 -35.80 42.18
CA TYR A 805 -5.05 -35.19 42.40
C TYR A 805 -4.05 -35.56 41.29
N MET A 806 -3.99 -36.84 40.91
CA MET A 806 -3.11 -37.31 39.84
C MET A 806 -3.49 -36.72 38.48
N GLU A 807 -4.79 -36.60 38.17
CA GLU A 807 -5.26 -35.96 36.94
C GLU A 807 -4.86 -34.48 36.87
N ASP A 808 -5.09 -33.71 37.95
CA ASP A 808 -4.72 -32.28 37.97
C ASP A 808 -3.21 -32.08 37.88
N ARG A 809 -2.42 -32.87 38.62
CA ARG A 809 -0.96 -32.78 38.58
C ARG A 809 -0.36 -33.27 37.25
N ALA A 810 -0.89 -34.32 36.64
CA ALA A 810 -0.45 -34.76 35.32
C ALA A 810 -0.75 -33.67 34.27
N ALA A 811 -1.95 -33.07 34.31
CA ALA A 811 -2.29 -31.93 33.45
C ALA A 811 -1.42 -30.69 33.73
N HIS A 812 -0.98 -30.47 34.97
CA HIS A 812 0.01 -29.45 35.30
C HIS A 812 1.37 -29.75 34.66
N ILE A 813 1.89 -30.98 34.81
CA ILE A 813 3.19 -31.39 34.23
C ILE A 813 3.17 -31.22 32.70
N GLU A 814 2.08 -31.60 32.03
CA GLU A 814 1.95 -31.40 30.59
C GLU A 814 1.94 -29.92 30.19
N ARG A 815 1.19 -29.07 30.90
CA ARG A 815 1.20 -27.62 30.67
C ARG A 815 2.59 -27.04 30.85
N GLU A 816 3.31 -27.50 31.86
CA GLU A 816 4.65 -27.04 32.19
C GLU A 816 5.70 -27.52 31.16
N ALA A 817 5.57 -28.74 30.63
CA ALA A 817 6.39 -29.22 29.51
C ALA A 817 6.20 -28.35 28.26
N LYS A 818 4.95 -28.07 27.89
CA LYS A 818 4.60 -27.17 26.77
C LYS A 818 5.14 -25.76 26.99
N ARG A 819 5.07 -25.24 28.23
CA ARG A 819 5.63 -23.93 28.59
C ARG A 819 7.15 -23.91 28.41
N GLN A 820 7.86 -24.91 28.92
CA GLN A 820 9.32 -25.00 28.77
C GLN A 820 9.75 -25.12 27.30
N GLU A 821 9.00 -25.86 26.48
CA GLU A 821 9.29 -25.94 25.05
C GLU A 821 9.09 -24.58 24.36
N LYS A 822 7.98 -23.89 24.65
CA LYS A 822 7.74 -22.53 24.15
C LYS A 822 8.82 -21.54 24.60
N ASP A 823 9.24 -21.58 25.87
CA ASP A 823 10.31 -20.72 26.39
C ASP A 823 11.63 -20.98 25.66
N ALA A 824 11.96 -22.25 25.38
CA ALA A 824 13.15 -22.62 24.61
C ALA A 824 13.04 -22.16 23.13
N LEU A 825 11.87 -22.35 22.50
CA LEU A 825 11.59 -21.86 21.14
C LEU A 825 11.67 -20.33 21.06
N PHE A 826 11.10 -19.63 22.03
CA PHE A 826 11.16 -18.18 22.06
C PHE A 826 12.60 -17.69 22.18
N SER A 827 13.41 -18.33 23.03
CA SER A 827 14.83 -18.00 23.21
C SER A 827 15.69 -18.27 21.97
N LEU A 828 15.57 -19.46 21.37
CA LEU A 828 16.43 -19.90 20.26
C LEU A 828 15.85 -19.62 18.87
N GLY A 829 14.55 -19.38 18.77
CA GLY A 829 13.81 -19.14 17.54
C GLY A 829 13.60 -17.65 17.29
N ASN A 830 12.89 -17.00 18.22
CA ASN A 830 12.39 -15.64 18.04
C ASN A 830 13.36 -14.57 18.53
N ASN A 831 13.91 -14.72 19.74
CA ASN A 831 14.66 -13.69 20.49
C ASN A 831 16.17 -13.92 20.58
N PHE A 832 16.73 -14.87 19.83
CA PHE A 832 18.16 -15.24 19.91
C PHE A 832 19.13 -14.05 19.73
N TRP A 833 18.68 -12.99 19.07
CA TRP A 833 19.45 -11.79 18.75
C TRP A 833 19.35 -10.68 19.79
N LYS A 834 18.32 -10.64 20.67
CA LYS A 834 18.06 -9.50 21.57
C LYS A 834 19.19 -9.20 22.56
N GLN A 835 19.99 -10.21 22.93
CA GLN A 835 21.10 -10.09 23.88
C GLN A 835 22.49 -10.32 23.24
N ASP A 836 22.58 -10.46 21.91
CA ASP A 836 23.87 -10.55 21.21
C ASP A 836 24.21 -9.19 20.58
N PRO A 837 25.18 -8.43 21.09
CA PRO A 837 25.52 -7.10 20.55
C PRO A 837 26.08 -7.16 19.13
N ARG A 838 26.39 -8.35 18.60
CA ARG A 838 26.90 -8.56 17.23
C ARG A 838 25.79 -8.77 16.20
N ILE A 839 24.53 -8.86 16.63
CA ILE A 839 23.37 -9.03 15.74
C ILE A 839 22.45 -7.83 15.92
N ALA A 840 22.35 -6.99 14.88
CA ALA A 840 21.44 -5.85 14.93
C ALA A 840 19.97 -6.29 15.02
N PRO A 841 19.07 -5.49 15.63
CA PRO A 841 17.63 -5.76 15.62
C PRO A 841 17.07 -6.04 14.23
N LEU A 842 17.43 -5.22 13.23
CA LEU A 842 17.00 -5.39 11.84
C LEU A 842 17.52 -6.70 11.23
N ARG A 843 18.78 -7.06 11.50
CA ARG A 843 19.36 -8.34 11.05
C ARG A 843 18.69 -9.53 11.72
N GLY A 844 18.49 -9.47 13.04
CA GLY A 844 17.88 -10.52 13.84
C GLY A 844 16.46 -10.83 13.42
N ALA A 845 15.65 -9.79 13.21
CA ALA A 845 14.28 -9.89 12.71
C ALA A 845 14.17 -10.66 11.39
N LEU A 846 15.05 -10.39 10.43
CA LEU A 846 15.13 -11.11 9.16
C LEU A 846 15.67 -12.54 9.35
N ALA A 847 16.74 -12.69 10.13
CA ALA A 847 17.43 -13.97 10.33
C ALA A 847 16.59 -15.02 11.08
N THR A 848 15.59 -14.61 11.88
CA THR A 848 14.57 -15.52 12.44
C THR A 848 13.91 -16.36 11.35
N TRP A 849 13.70 -15.78 10.16
CA TRP A 849 13.03 -16.39 9.01
C TRP A 849 13.99 -16.91 7.94
N GLY A 850 15.28 -17.02 8.27
CA GLY A 850 16.32 -17.42 7.32
C GLY A 850 16.62 -16.35 6.25
N LEU A 851 16.20 -15.11 6.47
CA LEU A 851 16.46 -14.00 5.57
C LEU A 851 17.72 -13.23 5.96
N THR A 852 18.38 -12.67 4.96
CA THR A 852 19.54 -11.80 5.12
C THR A 852 19.15 -10.34 4.94
N ILE A 853 20.09 -9.43 5.22
CA ILE A 853 19.86 -8.01 4.92
C ILE A 853 19.59 -7.79 3.44
N ASP A 854 20.10 -8.64 2.53
CA ASP A 854 19.90 -8.55 1.08
C ASP A 854 18.48 -8.90 0.61
N ASP A 855 17.68 -9.52 1.48
CA ASP A 855 16.29 -9.91 1.21
C ASP A 855 15.27 -8.82 1.59
N LEU A 856 15.70 -7.72 2.19
CA LEU A 856 14.87 -6.52 2.32
C LEU A 856 14.76 -5.87 0.93
N ASN A 857 13.65 -6.01 0.22
CA ASN A 857 13.60 -5.58 -1.19
C ASN A 857 13.09 -4.14 -1.34
N VAL A 858 12.18 -3.72 -0.46
CA VAL A 858 11.43 -2.47 -0.58
C VAL A 858 11.56 -1.66 0.69
N ALA A 859 11.63 -0.35 0.55
CA ALA A 859 11.43 0.59 1.65
C ALA A 859 10.32 1.56 1.28
N SER A 860 9.24 1.60 2.06
CA SER A 860 8.23 2.64 1.99
C SER A 860 8.65 3.79 2.88
N PHE A 861 9.01 4.88 2.23
CA PHE A 861 9.53 6.09 2.85
C PHE A 861 8.40 6.93 3.42
N HIS A 862 8.67 7.60 4.53
CA HIS A 862 7.82 8.66 5.04
C HIS A 862 7.67 9.74 3.98
N GLY A 863 8.76 10.12 3.29
CA GLY A 863 8.71 10.77 1.98
C GLY A 863 7.71 11.92 1.89
N THR A 864 7.90 12.99 2.66
CA THR A 864 6.90 14.05 2.80
C THR A 864 7.01 15.16 1.77
N SER A 865 7.93 15.10 0.81
CA SER A 865 8.17 16.20 -0.14
C SER A 865 8.74 17.47 0.52
N THR A 866 9.30 17.33 1.73
CA THR A 866 10.08 18.38 2.40
C THR A 866 11.57 18.19 2.14
N VAL A 867 12.32 19.29 2.08
CA VAL A 867 13.76 19.25 1.81
C VAL A 867 14.51 18.45 2.88
N ALA A 868 14.15 18.66 4.15
CA ALA A 868 14.81 18.06 5.31
C ALA A 868 14.50 16.57 5.45
N ASN A 869 13.22 16.17 5.41
CA ASN A 869 12.81 14.77 5.62
C ASN A 869 13.44 13.84 4.58
N ASP A 870 13.19 14.10 3.29
CA ASP A 870 13.48 13.13 2.24
C ASP A 870 15.00 12.87 2.12
N LYS A 871 15.82 13.88 2.41
CA LYS A 871 17.27 13.77 2.51
C LYS A 871 17.69 12.99 3.77
N ASN A 872 17.13 13.30 4.94
CA ASN A 872 17.46 12.65 6.20
C ASN A 872 17.09 11.16 6.17
N GLU A 873 15.89 10.84 5.73
CA GLU A 873 15.37 9.48 5.67
C GLU A 873 16.18 8.61 4.70
N SER A 874 16.50 9.14 3.51
CA SER A 874 17.40 8.47 2.56
C SER A 874 18.79 8.21 3.16
N ASP A 875 19.32 9.15 3.93
CA ASP A 875 20.61 8.99 4.60
C ASP A 875 20.56 7.90 5.68
N VAL A 876 19.54 7.90 6.54
CA VAL A 876 19.36 6.90 7.60
C VAL A 876 19.26 5.50 7.02
N ILE A 877 18.37 5.28 6.04
CA ILE A 877 18.19 3.96 5.41
C ILE A 877 19.46 3.51 4.71
N CYS A 878 20.12 4.40 3.96
CA CYS A 878 21.37 4.09 3.28
C CYS A 878 22.48 3.69 4.27
N GLN A 879 22.58 4.38 5.41
CA GLN A 879 23.54 4.05 6.46
C GLN A 879 23.21 2.73 7.16
N GLN A 880 21.94 2.43 7.43
CA GLN A 880 21.52 1.13 7.95
C GLN A 880 21.97 0.00 7.01
N MET A 881 21.69 0.13 5.71
CA MET A 881 22.08 -0.88 4.71
C MET A 881 23.59 -1.05 4.62
N LYS A 882 24.33 0.06 4.58
CA LYS A 882 25.79 0.06 4.54
C LYS A 882 26.40 -0.61 5.78
N HIS A 883 25.91 -0.26 6.98
CA HIS A 883 26.42 -0.80 8.25
C HIS A 883 26.21 -2.31 8.34
N LEU A 884 25.04 -2.79 7.90
CA LEU A 884 24.70 -4.22 7.91
C LEU A 884 25.34 -5.01 6.77
N GLY A 885 26.15 -4.37 5.92
CA GLY A 885 26.87 -5.04 4.84
C GLY A 885 25.99 -5.50 3.68
N ARG A 886 24.90 -4.77 3.39
CA ARG A 886 24.10 -4.96 2.17
C ARG A 886 25.02 -5.00 0.95
N LYS A 887 24.77 -5.93 0.02
CA LYS A 887 25.61 -6.08 -1.17
C LYS A 887 25.48 -4.86 -2.09
N LYS A 888 26.62 -4.30 -2.51
CA LYS A 888 26.63 -3.20 -3.49
C LYS A 888 25.93 -3.61 -4.78
N GLY A 889 25.11 -2.69 -5.31
CA GLY A 889 24.26 -2.93 -6.49
C GLY A 889 22.89 -3.55 -6.15
N ASN A 890 22.68 -4.05 -4.92
CA ASN A 890 21.39 -4.54 -4.45
C ASN A 890 20.62 -3.43 -3.72
N ALA A 891 20.15 -2.42 -4.48
CA ALA A 891 19.44 -1.27 -3.92
C ALA A 891 18.01 -1.61 -3.47
N LEU A 892 17.54 -0.94 -2.43
CA LEU A 892 16.15 -0.94 -2.00
C LEU A 892 15.30 -0.14 -2.98
N MET A 893 14.15 -0.68 -3.38
CA MET A 893 13.18 0.08 -4.14
C MET A 893 12.38 0.99 -3.19
N GLY A 894 12.53 2.31 -3.35
CA GLY A 894 11.85 3.31 -2.54
C GLY A 894 10.43 3.59 -3.03
N ILE A 895 9.43 3.39 -2.16
CA ILE A 895 8.04 3.77 -2.40
C ILE A 895 7.74 5.07 -1.64
N PHE A 896 7.06 6.01 -2.29
CA PHE A 896 6.77 7.35 -1.76
C PHE A 896 5.27 7.67 -1.82
N GLN A 897 4.42 6.82 -1.26
CA GLN A 897 2.95 6.84 -1.39
C GLN A 897 2.29 8.23 -1.23
N LYS A 898 2.89 9.14 -0.43
CA LYS A 898 2.39 10.50 -0.22
C LYS A 898 2.37 11.38 -1.47
N TYR A 899 3.07 11.01 -2.55
CA TYR A 899 2.91 11.70 -3.84
C TYR A 899 1.44 11.67 -4.30
N LEU A 900 0.74 10.58 -3.97
CA LEU A 900 -0.63 10.31 -4.37
C LEU A 900 -1.64 10.75 -3.29
N THR A 901 -1.34 10.39 -2.03
CA THR A 901 -2.30 10.52 -0.92
C THR A 901 -2.17 11.82 -0.15
N GLY A 902 -1.07 12.56 -0.31
CA GLY A 902 -0.69 13.60 0.65
C GLY A 902 -0.35 13.00 2.02
N HIS A 903 -0.18 13.86 3.02
CA HIS A 903 0.27 13.51 4.36
C HIS A 903 -0.86 13.63 5.40
N PRO A 904 -1.40 12.51 5.89
CA PRO A 904 -2.52 12.52 6.85
C PRO A 904 -2.06 12.48 8.31
N LYS A 905 -0.95 13.17 8.61
CA LYS A 905 -0.34 13.20 9.95
C LYS A 905 -0.26 11.81 10.60
N GLY A 906 -1.04 11.52 11.64
CA GLY A 906 -1.04 10.27 12.40
C GLY A 906 -1.34 9.00 11.59
N ALA A 907 -2.16 9.09 10.53
CA ALA A 907 -2.49 7.94 9.68
C ALA A 907 -1.36 7.56 8.69
N ALA A 908 -0.31 8.36 8.58
CA ALA A 908 0.67 8.25 7.49
C ALA A 908 1.36 6.88 7.45
N GLY A 909 1.83 6.40 8.59
CA GLY A 909 2.46 5.08 8.68
C GLY A 909 1.50 3.92 8.39
N ALA A 910 0.20 4.08 8.67
CA ALA A 910 -0.79 3.03 8.46
C ALA A 910 -1.09 2.82 6.98
N TRP A 911 -1.26 3.90 6.20
CA TRP A 911 -1.44 3.80 4.74
C TRP A 911 -0.20 3.22 4.06
N MET A 912 1.00 3.63 4.50
CA MET A 912 2.27 3.11 4.01
C MET A 912 2.39 1.62 4.27
N PHE A 913 1.98 1.19 5.47
CA PHE A 913 1.99 -0.21 5.86
C PHE A 913 0.97 -1.03 5.05
N ASN A 914 -0.24 -0.51 4.81
CA ASN A 914 -1.23 -1.12 3.91
C ASN A 914 -0.69 -1.31 2.50
N GLY A 915 -0.06 -0.27 1.94
CA GLY A 915 0.61 -0.33 0.63
C GLY A 915 1.67 -1.42 0.61
N CYS A 916 2.51 -1.50 1.64
CA CYS A 916 3.55 -2.54 1.74
C CYS A 916 2.99 -3.97 1.81
N LEU A 917 1.86 -4.19 2.52
CA LEU A 917 1.17 -5.49 2.51
C LEU A 917 0.67 -5.84 1.11
N GLN A 918 0.16 -4.86 0.36
CA GLN A 918 -0.27 -5.08 -1.02
C GLN A 918 0.92 -5.34 -1.96
N VAL A 919 2.06 -4.70 -1.74
CA VAL A 919 3.32 -4.98 -2.44
C VAL A 919 3.81 -6.40 -2.17
N LEU A 920 3.79 -6.87 -0.92
CA LEU A 920 4.17 -8.26 -0.59
C LEU A 920 3.33 -9.27 -1.36
N ASN A 921 2.00 -9.06 -1.39
CA ASN A 921 1.07 -10.02 -1.97
C ASN A 921 1.03 -9.98 -3.51
N SER A 922 1.28 -8.84 -4.13
CA SER A 922 1.24 -8.69 -5.58
C SER A 922 2.60 -8.83 -6.27
N GLY A 923 3.69 -8.62 -5.54
CA GLY A 923 5.02 -8.46 -6.12
C GLY A 923 5.18 -7.18 -6.95
N LEU A 924 4.18 -6.30 -6.99
CA LEU A 924 4.21 -5.04 -7.73
C LEU A 924 4.70 -3.94 -6.80
N VAL A 925 5.75 -3.20 -7.22
CA VAL A 925 6.30 -2.05 -6.49
C VAL A 925 5.84 -0.76 -7.19
N PRO A 926 4.95 0.04 -6.59
CA PRO A 926 4.47 1.28 -7.20
C PRO A 926 5.57 2.33 -7.36
N GLY A 927 5.55 3.04 -8.49
CA GLY A 927 6.44 4.17 -8.75
C GLY A 927 5.91 5.47 -8.17
N ASN A 928 6.83 6.37 -7.80
CA ASN A 928 6.50 7.77 -7.52
C ASN A 928 6.27 8.51 -8.84
N ARG A 929 5.02 8.59 -9.31
CA ARG A 929 4.69 9.23 -10.60
C ARG A 929 5.01 10.72 -10.65
N ASN A 930 5.10 11.37 -9.48
CA ASN A 930 5.51 12.77 -9.38
C ASN A 930 7.03 12.93 -9.23
N ALA A 931 7.84 11.86 -9.31
CA ALA A 931 9.30 11.93 -9.37
C ALA A 931 9.74 12.41 -10.77
N ASP A 932 9.50 13.69 -11.04
CA ASP A 932 9.82 14.32 -12.31
C ASP A 932 11.33 14.37 -12.56
N ASN A 933 12.10 14.77 -11.55
CA ASN A 933 13.54 14.65 -11.52
C ASN A 933 14.01 14.44 -10.08
N VAL A 934 14.61 13.30 -9.79
CA VAL A 934 15.20 13.00 -8.48
C VAL A 934 16.32 14.00 -8.18
N ASP A 935 16.30 14.56 -6.97
CA ASP A 935 17.31 15.53 -6.51
C ASP A 935 18.71 14.92 -6.62
N LYS A 936 19.66 15.67 -7.20
CA LYS A 936 21.05 15.25 -7.39
C LYS A 936 21.72 14.84 -6.08
N VAL A 937 21.30 15.41 -4.95
CA VAL A 937 21.79 15.02 -3.61
C VAL A 937 21.49 13.56 -3.28
N MET A 938 20.45 12.97 -3.87
CA MET A 938 20.03 11.59 -3.58
C MET A 938 20.95 10.55 -4.22
N GLU A 939 21.72 10.91 -5.26
CA GLU A 939 22.66 10.00 -5.93
C GLU A 939 23.75 9.44 -4.99
N LYS A 940 24.05 10.15 -3.89
CA LYS A 940 25.03 9.67 -2.88
C LYS A 940 24.54 8.47 -2.08
N PHE A 941 23.26 8.12 -2.16
CA PHE A 941 22.64 7.03 -1.42
C PHE A 941 22.58 5.77 -2.28
N ASP A 942 23.72 5.13 -2.48
CA ASP A 942 23.94 4.03 -3.44
C ASP A 942 23.12 2.75 -3.17
N TYR A 943 22.49 2.62 -2.00
CA TYR A 943 21.62 1.51 -1.62
C TYR A 943 20.13 1.78 -1.83
N ILE A 944 19.74 2.89 -2.48
CA ILE A 944 18.34 3.24 -2.73
C ILE A 944 18.15 3.53 -4.21
N VAL A 945 17.09 2.99 -4.81
CA VAL A 945 16.59 3.38 -6.12
C VAL A 945 15.23 4.06 -5.96
N TYR A 946 15.01 5.12 -6.73
CA TYR A 946 13.83 6.00 -6.66
C TYR A 946 12.97 5.83 -7.93
N PRO A 947 12.18 4.74 -8.04
CA PRO A 947 11.41 4.46 -9.25
C PRO A 947 10.30 5.48 -9.48
N SER A 948 10.19 6.01 -10.71
CA SER A 948 9.09 6.90 -11.13
C SER A 948 7.90 6.15 -11.73
N GLN A 949 8.07 4.86 -12.05
CA GLN A 949 7.05 3.99 -12.63
C GLN A 949 6.96 2.68 -11.85
N SER A 950 5.80 2.04 -11.90
CA SER A 950 5.57 0.77 -11.21
C SER A 950 6.40 -0.36 -11.84
N ILE A 951 6.92 -1.26 -11.00
CA ILE A 951 7.75 -2.39 -11.39
C ILE A 951 7.08 -3.68 -10.91
N GLN A 952 6.71 -4.57 -11.83
CA GLN A 952 6.31 -5.93 -11.49
C GLN A 952 7.55 -6.79 -11.24
N THR A 953 7.66 -7.37 -10.05
CA THR A 953 8.73 -8.29 -9.67
C THR A 953 8.23 -9.73 -9.67
N ASP A 954 9.15 -10.67 -9.51
CA ASP A 954 8.88 -12.10 -9.26
C ASP A 954 8.51 -12.40 -7.80
N GLY A 955 8.61 -11.42 -6.91
CA GLY A 955 8.16 -11.50 -5.52
C GLY A 955 8.98 -10.63 -4.57
N ILE A 956 8.34 -10.15 -3.52
CA ILE A 956 8.97 -9.36 -2.46
C ILE A 956 9.02 -10.19 -1.18
N LYS A 957 10.20 -10.31 -0.57
CA LYS A 957 10.41 -11.12 0.64
C LYS A 957 10.17 -10.32 1.92
N ALA A 958 10.66 -9.07 1.96
CA ALA A 958 10.48 -8.19 3.09
C ALA A 958 10.47 -6.71 2.66
N PHE A 959 9.80 -5.88 3.46
CA PHE A 959 9.78 -4.43 3.31
C PHE A 959 10.14 -3.72 4.61
N SER A 960 10.55 -2.45 4.50
CA SER A 960 10.65 -1.52 5.62
C SER A 960 9.66 -0.38 5.47
N VAL A 961 9.00 0.00 6.56
CA VAL A 961 8.20 1.23 6.69
C VAL A 961 8.92 2.12 7.69
N THR A 962 9.28 3.34 7.30
CA THR A 962 9.91 4.33 8.19
C THR A 962 9.02 5.56 8.34
N SER A 963 8.99 6.16 9.52
CA SER A 963 8.20 7.37 9.77
C SER A 963 8.90 8.31 10.75
N PHE A 964 8.75 9.62 10.51
CA PHE A 964 9.38 10.68 11.28
C PHE A 964 8.33 11.73 11.65
N GLY A 965 7.99 11.83 12.93
CA GLY A 965 7.07 12.80 13.49
C GLY A 965 7.78 13.92 14.25
N PHE A 966 7.09 15.05 14.38
CA PHE A 966 7.54 16.17 15.21
C PHE A 966 7.77 15.71 16.66
N GLY A 967 8.74 16.33 17.33
CA GLY A 967 9.13 15.93 18.69
C GLY A 967 10.03 14.70 18.70
N GLN A 968 10.85 14.52 17.65
CA GLN A 968 11.81 13.42 17.52
C GLN A 968 11.12 12.05 17.60
N LYS A 969 10.02 11.87 16.88
CA LYS A 969 9.30 10.59 16.80
C LYS A 969 9.76 9.82 15.58
N GLY A 970 10.94 9.21 15.65
CA GLY A 970 11.41 8.29 14.61
C GLY A 970 10.90 6.88 14.86
N ALA A 971 10.40 6.19 13.83
CA ALA A 971 9.89 4.83 13.95
C ALA A 971 10.17 3.98 12.70
N GLN A 972 10.33 2.67 12.88
CA GLN A 972 10.54 1.71 11.80
C GLN A 972 9.80 0.41 12.06
N ALA A 973 9.14 -0.13 11.04
CA ALA A 973 8.56 -1.47 11.04
C ALA A 973 9.11 -2.28 9.86
N ILE A 974 9.32 -3.58 10.07
CA ILE A 974 9.74 -4.53 9.03
C ILE A 974 8.63 -5.57 8.85
N GLY A 975 8.10 -5.66 7.63
CA GLY A 975 7.16 -6.70 7.25
C GLY A 975 7.84 -7.80 6.43
N ILE A 976 7.49 -9.06 6.69
CA ILE A 976 8.03 -10.23 6.01
C ILE A 976 6.88 -11.00 5.34
N HIS A 977 7.15 -11.56 4.16
CA HIS A 977 6.17 -12.30 3.37
C HIS A 977 5.57 -13.49 4.15
N PRO A 978 4.25 -13.73 4.10
CA PRO A 978 3.59 -14.75 4.91
C PRO A 978 4.04 -16.20 4.61
N LYS A 979 4.57 -16.48 3.42
CA LYS A 979 5.11 -17.82 3.09
C LYS A 979 6.17 -18.35 4.06
N TYR A 980 6.96 -17.47 4.68
CA TYR A 980 7.97 -17.86 5.67
C TYR A 980 7.34 -18.37 6.97
N LEU A 981 6.12 -17.93 7.30
CA LEU A 981 5.32 -18.49 8.39
C LEU A 981 4.86 -19.91 8.05
N PHE A 982 4.31 -20.12 6.86
CA PHE A 982 3.81 -21.45 6.48
C PHE A 982 4.93 -22.49 6.43
N ALA A 983 6.17 -22.07 6.16
CA ALA A 983 7.35 -22.93 6.22
C ALA A 983 7.68 -23.42 7.65
N THR A 984 7.08 -22.89 8.70
CA THR A 984 7.28 -23.39 10.07
C THR A 984 6.32 -24.53 10.43
N LEU A 985 5.28 -24.73 9.62
CA LEU A 985 4.20 -25.69 9.82
C LEU A 985 4.50 -27.03 9.16
N ASP A 986 3.67 -28.02 9.48
CA ASP A 986 3.54 -29.23 8.67
C ASP A 986 2.54 -29.08 7.52
N HIS A 987 2.71 -29.90 6.49
CA HIS A 987 1.82 -29.89 5.33
C HIS A 987 0.35 -30.08 5.75
N ALA A 988 0.08 -30.96 6.70
CA ALA A 988 -1.27 -31.21 7.21
C ALA A 988 -1.88 -29.97 7.90
N GLN A 989 -1.09 -29.26 8.70
CA GLN A 989 -1.51 -28.02 9.37
C GLN A 989 -1.79 -26.92 8.34
N PHE A 990 -0.91 -26.75 7.36
CA PHE A 990 -1.10 -25.79 6.27
C PHE A 990 -2.36 -26.09 5.44
N GLN A 991 -2.61 -27.35 5.09
CA GLN A 991 -3.83 -27.74 4.35
C GLN A 991 -5.10 -27.47 5.17
N THR A 992 -5.07 -27.75 6.47
CA THR A 992 -6.20 -27.45 7.37
C THR A 992 -6.48 -25.95 7.43
N TYR A 993 -5.43 -25.14 7.57
CA TYR A 993 -5.52 -23.69 7.54
C TYR A 993 -6.09 -23.19 6.20
N LYS A 994 -5.56 -23.68 5.08
CA LYS A 994 -6.01 -23.35 3.72
C LYS A 994 -7.51 -23.57 3.54
N GLN A 995 -8.02 -24.73 3.95
CA GLN A 995 -9.46 -25.03 3.88
C GLN A 995 -10.32 -24.05 4.69
N LYS A 996 -9.86 -23.66 5.89
CA LYS A 996 -10.58 -22.68 6.73
C LYS A 996 -10.61 -21.30 6.07
N VAL A 997 -9.48 -20.83 5.54
CA VAL A 997 -9.35 -19.52 4.88
C VAL A 997 -10.23 -19.44 3.63
N GLU A 998 -10.20 -20.47 2.78
CA GLU A 998 -11.03 -20.52 1.57
C GLU A 998 -12.53 -20.51 1.89
N ALA A 999 -12.95 -21.20 2.96
CA ALA A 999 -14.33 -21.16 3.44
C ALA A 999 -14.70 -19.79 4.01
N ARG A 1000 -13.78 -19.13 4.71
CA ARG A 1000 -13.96 -17.78 5.26
C ARG A 1000 -14.10 -16.75 4.15
N GLN A 1001 -13.22 -16.76 3.15
CA GLN A 1001 -13.23 -15.82 2.03
C GLN A 1001 -14.60 -15.80 1.32
N LYS A 1002 -15.21 -16.97 1.10
CA LYS A 1002 -16.56 -17.06 0.49
C LYS A 1002 -17.64 -16.40 1.34
N LYS A 1003 -17.57 -16.53 2.67
CA LYS A 1003 -18.50 -15.86 3.60
C LYS A 1003 -18.30 -14.35 3.59
N THR A 1004 -17.03 -13.92 3.60
CA THR A 1004 -16.65 -12.51 3.54
C THR A 1004 -17.11 -11.85 2.26
N TYR A 1005 -16.88 -12.48 1.11
CA TYR A 1005 -17.37 -12.01 -0.19
C TYR A 1005 -18.89 -11.80 -0.17
N ARG A 1006 -19.65 -12.77 0.37
CA ARG A 1006 -21.11 -12.62 0.51
C ARG A 1006 -21.48 -11.45 1.43
N TYR A 1007 -20.84 -11.33 2.58
CA TYR A 1007 -21.11 -10.25 3.53
C TYR A 1007 -20.77 -8.87 2.95
N TYR A 1008 -19.65 -8.76 2.23
CA TYR A 1008 -19.23 -7.52 1.58
C TYR A 1008 -20.26 -7.04 0.56
N HIS A 1009 -20.68 -7.91 -0.37
CA HIS A 1009 -21.67 -7.56 -1.39
C HIS A 1009 -23.04 -7.23 -0.79
N ASP A 1010 -23.47 -7.97 0.24
CA ASP A 1010 -24.68 -7.65 1.01
C ASP A 1010 -24.59 -6.28 1.70
N GLY A 1011 -23.46 -6.02 2.35
CA GLY A 1011 -23.19 -4.75 3.03
C GLY A 1011 -23.16 -3.56 2.08
N LEU A 1012 -22.55 -3.72 0.91
CA LEU A 1012 -22.38 -2.67 -0.09
C LEU A 1012 -23.72 -2.30 -0.75
N ILE A 1013 -24.57 -3.28 -1.10
CA ILE A 1013 -25.86 -2.98 -1.74
C ILE A 1013 -26.93 -2.52 -0.74
N ASN A 1014 -26.86 -2.95 0.52
CA ASN A 1014 -27.85 -2.64 1.54
C ASN A 1014 -27.41 -1.54 2.52
N ASN A 1015 -26.20 -0.98 2.36
CA ASN A 1015 -25.59 -0.01 3.27
C ASN A 1015 -25.51 -0.53 4.73
N THR A 1016 -24.99 -1.76 4.90
CA THR A 1016 -24.90 -2.44 6.22
C THR A 1016 -23.51 -3.05 6.47
N MET A 1017 -22.47 -2.44 5.91
CA MET A 1017 -21.10 -2.91 6.09
C MET A 1017 -20.66 -2.79 7.56
N PHE A 1018 -20.94 -1.63 8.16
CA PHE A 1018 -20.91 -1.37 9.58
C PHE A 1018 -22.25 -1.76 10.21
N ARG A 1019 -22.20 -2.51 11.31
CA ARG A 1019 -23.37 -2.95 12.09
C ARG A 1019 -23.07 -2.76 13.57
N ALA A 1020 -23.62 -1.71 14.17
CA ALA A 1020 -23.48 -1.46 15.60
C ALA A 1020 -24.07 -2.61 16.42
N LYS A 1021 -23.43 -2.93 17.55
CA LYS A 1021 -23.92 -3.92 18.52
C LYS A 1021 -24.76 -3.21 19.58
N ASP A 1022 -25.99 -3.66 19.74
CA ASP A 1022 -26.89 -3.12 20.77
C ASP A 1022 -26.58 -3.64 22.18
N LYS A 1023 -25.87 -4.78 22.29
CA LYS A 1023 -25.61 -5.49 23.56
C LYS A 1023 -24.24 -6.14 23.58
N SER A 1024 -23.67 -6.28 24.78
CA SER A 1024 -22.52 -7.13 25.07
C SER A 1024 -22.81 -8.61 24.74
N PRO A 1025 -21.78 -9.46 24.54
CA PRO A 1025 -21.96 -10.89 24.34
C PRO A 1025 -22.39 -11.65 25.62
N TYR A 1026 -22.45 -10.96 26.77
CA TYR A 1026 -22.87 -11.47 28.07
C TYR A 1026 -24.03 -10.65 28.63
N ASP A 1027 -24.91 -11.30 29.40
CA ASP A 1027 -25.91 -10.61 30.23
C ASP A 1027 -25.22 -9.95 31.45
N ASP A 1028 -25.80 -8.88 32.00
CA ASP A 1028 -25.25 -8.18 33.18
C ASP A 1028 -25.04 -9.10 34.39
N SER A 1029 -25.88 -10.11 34.53
CA SER A 1029 -25.77 -11.12 35.61
C SER A 1029 -24.56 -12.05 35.46
N GLN A 1030 -24.00 -12.16 34.25
CA GLN A 1030 -22.84 -13.00 33.94
C GLN A 1030 -21.53 -12.20 33.92
N LEU A 1031 -21.58 -10.86 33.99
CA LEU A 1031 -20.43 -9.97 33.78
C LEU A 1031 -19.21 -10.39 34.61
N SER A 1032 -19.35 -10.48 35.93
CA SER A 1032 -18.25 -10.84 36.81
C SER A 1032 -17.73 -12.25 36.57
N GLN A 1033 -18.60 -13.20 36.21
CA GLN A 1033 -18.21 -14.58 35.94
C GLN A 1033 -17.41 -14.70 34.65
N VAL A 1034 -17.82 -13.96 33.61
CA VAL A 1034 -17.10 -13.91 32.33
C VAL A 1034 -15.75 -13.25 32.53
N PHE A 1035 -15.67 -12.12 33.22
CA PHE A 1035 -14.42 -11.37 33.37
C PHE A 1035 -13.37 -12.12 34.20
N LEU A 1036 -13.79 -12.90 35.20
CA LEU A 1036 -12.90 -13.61 36.12
C LEU A 1036 -12.51 -15.02 35.65
N ASN A 1037 -13.20 -15.57 34.65
CA ASN A 1037 -12.91 -16.91 34.13
C ASN A 1037 -12.15 -16.84 32.78
N PRO A 1038 -10.82 -17.05 32.77
CA PRO A 1038 -10.02 -16.97 31.54
C PRO A 1038 -10.37 -18.03 30.49
N GLU A 1039 -11.12 -19.08 30.86
CA GLU A 1039 -11.61 -20.13 29.95
C GLU A 1039 -13.01 -19.84 29.40
N ALA A 1040 -13.66 -18.75 29.81
CA ALA A 1040 -14.96 -18.37 29.28
C ALA A 1040 -14.85 -18.06 27.78
N ARG A 1041 -15.68 -18.72 26.97
CA ARG A 1041 -15.80 -18.50 25.52
C ARG A 1041 -17.26 -18.37 25.12
N VAL A 1042 -17.53 -17.64 24.05
CA VAL A 1042 -18.87 -17.55 23.46
C VAL A 1042 -19.19 -18.80 22.66
N THR A 1043 -20.48 -19.07 22.53
CA THR A 1043 -21.03 -20.09 21.63
C THR A 1043 -21.98 -19.43 20.63
N SER A 1044 -22.07 -19.97 19.42
CA SER A 1044 -23.02 -19.48 18.42
C SER A 1044 -24.38 -20.15 18.63
N ASP A 1045 -25.43 -19.34 18.76
CA ASP A 1045 -26.80 -19.83 18.78
C ASP A 1045 -27.18 -20.38 17.41
N LYS A 1046 -27.63 -21.64 17.34
CA LYS A 1046 -27.93 -22.33 16.08
C LYS A 1046 -29.10 -21.72 15.29
N LYS A 1047 -29.98 -20.94 15.92
CA LYS A 1047 -31.15 -20.32 15.31
C LYS A 1047 -30.87 -18.89 14.86
N THR A 1048 -30.23 -18.10 15.72
CA THR A 1048 -29.99 -16.67 15.43
C THR A 1048 -28.61 -16.39 14.84
N SER A 1049 -27.69 -17.37 14.90
CA SER A 1049 -26.26 -17.22 14.56
C SER A 1049 -25.53 -16.14 15.37
N VAL A 1050 -26.11 -15.67 16.47
CA VAL A 1050 -25.50 -14.68 17.38
C VAL A 1050 -24.55 -15.38 18.35
N TYR A 1051 -23.43 -14.73 18.65
CA TYR A 1051 -22.47 -15.20 19.66
C TYR A 1051 -22.82 -14.68 21.05
N SER A 1052 -22.96 -15.57 22.02
CA SER A 1052 -23.18 -15.20 23.43
C SER A 1052 -22.54 -16.20 24.39
N TYR A 1053 -22.30 -15.76 25.63
CA TYR A 1053 -21.77 -16.62 26.69
C TYR A 1053 -22.86 -17.56 27.23
N PRO A 1054 -22.61 -18.88 27.31
CA PRO A 1054 -23.63 -19.83 27.76
C PRO A 1054 -23.95 -19.62 29.25
N LYS A 1055 -25.25 -19.71 29.60
CA LYS A 1055 -25.73 -19.59 31.00
C LYS A 1055 -25.30 -20.75 31.90
N ILE A 1056 -25.09 -21.91 31.29
CA ILE A 1056 -24.59 -23.11 31.97
C ILE A 1056 -23.21 -23.39 31.38
N HIS A 1057 -22.17 -23.29 32.20
CA HIS A 1057 -20.84 -23.65 31.77
C HIS A 1057 -20.81 -25.14 31.38
N PRO A 1058 -20.28 -25.49 30.20
CA PRO A 1058 -20.06 -26.90 29.87
C PRO A 1058 -19.19 -27.51 30.96
N LYS A 1059 -19.58 -28.70 31.47
CA LYS A 1059 -18.74 -29.46 32.40
C LYS A 1059 -17.35 -29.63 31.77
N LYS A 1060 -16.28 -29.36 32.52
CA LYS A 1060 -14.91 -29.66 32.12
C LYS A 1060 -14.90 -31.09 31.58
N THR A 1061 -14.62 -31.23 30.29
CA THR A 1061 -14.44 -32.55 29.68
C THR A 1061 -13.09 -33.03 30.22
N GLN A 1062 -13.11 -34.03 31.12
CA GLN A 1062 -11.87 -34.68 31.55
C GLN A 1062 -11.15 -35.17 30.29
N ASP A 1063 -9.89 -34.78 30.15
CA ASP A 1063 -9.04 -35.23 29.06
C ASP A 1063 -8.84 -36.74 29.25
N LYS A 1064 -9.56 -37.54 28.45
CA LYS A 1064 -9.55 -39.00 28.55
C LYS A 1064 -8.12 -39.55 28.49
N SER A 1065 -7.20 -38.86 27.80
CA SER A 1065 -5.80 -39.27 27.68
C SER A 1065 -5.04 -39.17 29.00
N THR A 1066 -5.28 -38.12 29.78
CA THR A 1066 -4.68 -37.94 31.12
C THR A 1066 -5.27 -38.94 32.11
N THR A 1067 -6.59 -39.17 32.05
CA THR A 1067 -7.25 -40.19 32.88
C THR A 1067 -6.73 -41.60 32.56
N GLU A 1068 -6.58 -41.95 31.28
CA GLU A 1068 -5.97 -43.22 30.86
C GLU A 1068 -4.49 -43.34 31.25
N MET A 1069 -3.72 -42.24 31.17
CA MET A 1069 -2.32 -42.19 31.63
C MET A 1069 -2.24 -42.49 33.14
N VAL A 1070 -3.08 -41.83 33.94
CA VAL A 1070 -3.18 -42.02 35.39
C VAL A 1070 -3.60 -43.46 35.73
N GLU A 1071 -4.60 -44.02 35.05
CA GLU A 1071 -5.02 -45.42 35.23
C GLU A 1071 -3.89 -46.41 34.88
N THR A 1072 -3.09 -46.10 33.86
CA THR A 1072 -1.98 -46.95 33.42
C THR A 1072 -0.81 -46.88 34.41
N LEU A 1073 -0.49 -45.69 34.94
CA LEU A 1073 0.50 -45.49 36.01
C LEU A 1073 0.06 -46.16 37.31
N MET A 1074 -1.24 -46.18 37.63
CA MET A 1074 -1.78 -46.92 38.77
C MET A 1074 -1.61 -48.44 38.64
N LYS A 1075 -1.81 -49.01 37.43
CA LYS A 1075 -1.65 -50.46 37.16
C LYS A 1075 -0.21 -50.96 37.36
N VAL A 1076 0.79 -50.11 37.11
CA VAL A 1076 2.21 -50.42 37.30
C VAL A 1076 2.55 -50.80 38.74
N ASN A 1077 1.89 -50.19 39.74
CA ASN A 1077 2.23 -50.38 41.14
C ASN A 1077 1.44 -51.48 41.86
N ALA A 1078 0.53 -52.18 41.17
CA ALA A 1078 -0.24 -53.26 41.76
C ALA A 1078 0.54 -54.59 41.87
N SER A 1079 1.76 -54.71 41.32
CA SER A 1079 2.52 -55.97 41.23
C SER A 1079 3.90 -55.91 41.91
N PRO A 1080 4.08 -56.53 43.11
CA PRO A 1080 5.34 -56.48 43.89
C PRO A 1080 6.58 -57.12 43.25
N ASN A 1081 6.44 -57.84 42.14
CA ASN A 1081 7.52 -58.60 41.44
C ASN A 1081 7.69 -58.19 39.96
N SER A 1082 7.45 -56.92 39.63
CA SER A 1082 7.53 -56.44 38.24
C SER A 1082 8.37 -55.17 38.12
N ASN A 1083 9.10 -55.01 37.01
CA ASN A 1083 9.82 -53.78 36.69
C ASN A 1083 9.04 -52.99 35.63
N PRO A 1084 8.69 -51.72 35.92
CA PRO A 1084 8.10 -50.86 34.91
C PRO A 1084 9.14 -50.18 34.03
N GLY A 1085 8.76 -49.95 32.78
CA GLY A 1085 9.40 -49.02 31.86
C GLY A 1085 8.35 -48.05 31.33
N VAL A 1086 8.59 -46.75 31.50
CA VAL A 1086 7.72 -45.69 30.97
C VAL A 1086 8.51 -44.94 29.91
N ASP A 1087 7.86 -44.69 28.78
CA ASP A 1087 8.41 -43.86 27.71
C ASP A 1087 7.33 -42.93 27.18
N ILE A 1088 7.73 -41.70 26.86
CA ILE A 1088 6.83 -40.67 26.34
C ILE A 1088 7.47 -40.06 25.10
N GLU A 1089 6.75 -40.07 23.99
CA GLU A 1089 7.21 -39.49 22.73
C GLU A 1089 6.21 -38.46 22.23
N SER A 1090 6.70 -37.27 21.87
CA SER A 1090 5.87 -36.37 21.08
C SER A 1090 5.52 -37.03 19.76
N ILE A 1091 4.31 -36.81 19.24
CA ILE A 1091 3.90 -37.35 17.93
C ILE A 1091 4.92 -36.97 16.85
N ASP A 1092 5.54 -35.79 16.94
CA ASP A 1092 6.50 -35.28 15.96
C ASP A 1092 7.95 -35.70 16.25
N ALA A 1093 8.20 -36.52 17.28
CA ALA A 1093 9.54 -36.91 17.71
C ALA A 1093 10.31 -37.74 16.67
N ILE A 1094 9.59 -38.43 15.79
CA ILE A 1094 10.16 -39.27 14.74
C ILE A 1094 9.78 -38.74 13.36
N ASP A 1095 10.75 -38.63 12.45
CA ASP A 1095 10.47 -38.27 11.06
C ASP A 1095 10.10 -39.54 10.27
N ILE A 1096 8.82 -39.75 10.02
CA ILE A 1096 8.34 -40.93 9.27
C ILE A 1096 8.71 -40.88 7.78
N ALA A 1097 9.14 -39.72 7.25
CA ALA A 1097 9.68 -39.61 5.90
C ALA A 1097 11.13 -40.10 5.82
N ASN A 1098 11.82 -40.22 6.96
CA ASN A 1098 13.16 -40.79 7.03
C ASN A 1098 13.09 -42.33 6.98
N ASN A 1099 13.14 -42.86 5.75
CA ASN A 1099 13.13 -44.31 5.50
C ASN A 1099 14.25 -45.05 6.28
N THR A 1100 15.39 -44.42 6.52
CA THR A 1100 16.49 -45.05 7.28
C THR A 1100 16.10 -45.36 8.72
N PHE A 1101 15.37 -44.44 9.38
CA PHE A 1101 14.90 -44.65 10.74
C PHE A 1101 13.81 -45.73 10.79
N VAL A 1102 12.86 -45.68 9.84
CA VAL A 1102 11.74 -46.62 9.78
C VAL A 1102 12.24 -48.04 9.52
N GLU A 1103 13.09 -48.25 8.52
CA GLU A 1103 13.59 -49.60 8.15
C GLU A 1103 14.46 -50.23 9.24
N ARG A 1104 15.23 -49.42 9.98
CA ARG A 1104 16.13 -49.89 11.04
C ARG A 1104 15.41 -50.29 12.33
N ASN A 1105 14.27 -49.66 12.65
CA ASN A 1105 13.65 -49.77 13.97
C ASN A 1105 12.30 -50.51 13.99
N PHE A 1106 11.65 -50.67 12.82
CA PHE A 1106 10.33 -51.30 12.72
C PHE A 1106 10.37 -52.56 11.84
N THR A 1107 9.50 -53.52 12.17
CA THR A 1107 9.26 -54.71 11.34
C THR A 1107 8.29 -54.39 10.20
N ASP A 1108 8.29 -55.20 9.14
CA ASP A 1108 7.40 -54.97 8.00
C ASP A 1108 5.91 -55.04 8.40
N ALA A 1109 5.60 -55.86 9.42
CA ALA A 1109 4.26 -55.94 10.00
C ALA A 1109 3.85 -54.64 10.71
N GLU A 1110 4.74 -54.05 11.51
CA GLU A 1110 4.51 -52.76 12.16
C GLU A 1110 4.35 -51.63 11.14
N VAL A 1111 5.23 -51.58 10.12
CA VAL A 1111 5.16 -50.57 9.05
C VAL A 1111 3.84 -50.68 8.29
N ALA A 1112 3.40 -51.90 7.96
CA ALA A 1112 2.14 -52.13 7.27
C ALA A 1112 0.92 -51.71 8.11
N TYR A 1113 0.98 -51.89 9.43
CA TYR A 1113 -0.05 -51.45 10.36
C TYR A 1113 -0.09 -49.91 10.45
N CYS A 1114 1.05 -49.27 10.77
CA CYS A 1114 1.11 -47.83 10.99
C CYS A 1114 0.76 -47.04 9.73
N ARG A 1115 1.13 -47.51 8.53
CA ARG A 1115 0.75 -46.85 7.26
C ARG A 1115 -0.74 -46.91 6.94
N LYS A 1116 -1.48 -47.88 7.50
CA LYS A 1116 -2.94 -48.00 7.34
C LYS A 1116 -3.73 -47.22 8.41
N ALA A 1117 -3.06 -46.69 9.44
CA ALA A 1117 -3.71 -45.96 10.50
C ALA A 1117 -4.25 -44.59 10.02
N PRO A 1118 -5.35 -44.07 10.61
CA PRO A 1118 -5.88 -42.73 10.29
C PRO A 1118 -4.87 -41.61 10.54
N ASN A 1119 -4.05 -41.74 11.60
CA ASN A 1119 -2.91 -40.87 11.87
C ASN A 1119 -1.63 -41.71 11.87
N GLN A 1120 -0.95 -41.74 10.72
CA GLN A 1120 0.26 -42.56 10.52
C GLN A 1120 1.38 -42.14 11.49
N GLN A 1121 1.58 -40.83 11.65
CA GLN A 1121 2.58 -40.24 12.53
C GLN A 1121 2.38 -40.71 13.98
N ALA A 1122 1.18 -40.51 14.53
CA ALA A 1122 0.86 -40.95 15.89
C ALA A 1122 0.99 -42.47 16.07
N SER A 1123 0.63 -43.24 15.05
CA SER A 1123 0.74 -44.71 15.10
C SER A 1123 2.20 -45.17 15.13
N PHE A 1124 3.07 -44.62 14.28
CA PHE A 1124 4.50 -44.91 14.31
C PHE A 1124 5.12 -44.50 15.65
N THR A 1125 4.78 -43.30 16.15
CA THR A 1125 5.30 -42.80 17.42
C THR A 1125 4.85 -43.68 18.58
N GLY A 1126 3.62 -44.19 18.56
CA GLY A 1126 3.16 -45.08 19.62
C GLY A 1126 3.86 -46.43 19.64
N LYS A 1127 4.15 -47.00 18.46
CA LYS A 1127 4.96 -48.21 18.37
C LYS A 1127 6.40 -47.98 18.82
N TRP A 1128 6.97 -46.82 18.47
CA TRP A 1128 8.30 -46.43 18.91
C TRP A 1128 8.38 -46.29 20.44
N SER A 1129 7.44 -45.54 21.03
CA SER A 1129 7.38 -45.36 22.47
C SER A 1129 7.20 -46.69 23.20
N ALA A 1130 6.37 -47.60 22.67
CA ALA A 1130 6.21 -48.95 23.20
C ALA A 1130 7.50 -49.77 23.20
N LYS A 1131 8.31 -49.68 22.14
CA LYS A 1131 9.60 -50.37 22.08
C LYS A 1131 10.58 -49.84 23.13
N GLU A 1132 10.65 -48.54 23.30
CA GLU A 1132 11.48 -47.89 24.32
C GLU A 1132 11.01 -48.24 25.74
N ALA A 1133 9.70 -48.20 26.00
CA ALA A 1133 9.12 -48.61 27.28
C ALA A 1133 9.45 -50.07 27.61
N VAL A 1134 9.29 -50.98 26.63
CA VAL A 1134 9.65 -52.40 26.79
C VAL A 1134 11.14 -52.53 27.09
N PHE A 1135 12.02 -51.89 26.31
CA PHE A 1135 13.45 -51.92 26.52
C PHE A 1135 13.83 -51.47 27.95
N LYS A 1136 13.26 -50.34 28.41
CA LYS A 1136 13.45 -49.81 29.78
C LYS A 1136 12.98 -50.82 30.84
N SER A 1137 11.86 -51.52 30.62
CA SER A 1137 11.30 -52.49 31.59
C SER A 1137 12.17 -53.75 31.77
N LEU A 1138 12.95 -54.14 30.76
CA LEU A 1138 13.79 -55.35 30.79
C LEU A 1138 15.06 -55.21 31.67
N LYS A 1139 15.48 -53.97 32.01
CA LYS A 1139 16.72 -53.66 32.76
C LYS A 1139 18.00 -54.31 32.20
N VAL A 1140 18.06 -54.49 30.88
CA VAL A 1140 19.23 -55.04 30.19
C VAL A 1140 20.22 -53.92 29.83
N GLN A 1141 21.52 -54.22 29.77
CA GLN A 1141 22.54 -53.22 29.41
C GLN A 1141 22.34 -52.72 27.97
N SER A 1142 22.33 -51.39 27.79
CA SER A 1142 22.24 -50.75 26.47
C SER A 1142 23.49 -50.99 25.64
N ARG A 1143 23.32 -51.26 24.33
CA ARG A 1143 24.40 -51.33 23.34
C ARG A 1143 24.73 -49.96 22.71
N GLY A 1144 24.25 -48.87 23.32
CA GLY A 1144 24.40 -47.50 22.87
C GLY A 1144 23.14 -46.96 22.18
N ALA A 1145 23.02 -45.63 22.14
CA ALA A 1145 21.81 -44.91 21.68
C ALA A 1145 21.42 -45.11 20.19
N GLY A 1146 22.24 -45.82 19.40
CA GLY A 1146 21.99 -46.10 17.98
C GLY A 1146 21.64 -47.56 17.67
N ALA A 1147 21.50 -48.41 18.69
CA ALA A 1147 21.14 -49.82 18.51
C ALA A 1147 19.70 -49.94 17.96
N PRO A 1148 19.45 -50.78 16.94
CA PRO A 1148 18.12 -50.96 16.37
C PRO A 1148 17.17 -51.63 17.38
N LEU A 1149 15.97 -51.07 17.57
CA LEU A 1149 14.92 -51.68 18.40
C LEU A 1149 13.97 -52.61 17.63
N LYS A 1150 14.38 -53.06 16.44
CA LYS A 1150 13.59 -53.95 15.56
C LYS A 1150 13.34 -55.34 16.19
N ASP A 1151 14.24 -55.79 17.06
CA ASP A 1151 14.12 -57.05 17.81
C ASP A 1151 12.99 -57.02 18.86
N ILE A 1152 12.50 -55.84 19.23
CA ILE A 1152 11.32 -55.66 20.08
C ILE A 1152 10.15 -55.37 19.16
N GLU A 1153 9.33 -56.36 18.86
CA GLU A 1153 8.19 -56.22 17.95
C GLU A 1153 6.89 -55.99 18.74
N ILE A 1154 6.12 -54.98 18.34
CA ILE A 1154 4.83 -54.63 18.95
C ILE A 1154 3.73 -54.85 17.92
N VAL A 1155 3.06 -56.00 17.98
CA VAL A 1155 1.88 -56.32 17.17
C VAL A 1155 0.59 -56.11 17.96
N ASN A 1156 -0.58 -56.16 17.33
CA ASN A 1156 -1.87 -56.12 18.02
C ASN A 1156 -2.55 -57.48 17.88
N ASP A 1157 -3.27 -57.90 18.92
CA ASP A 1157 -4.11 -59.11 18.88
C ASP A 1157 -5.47 -58.87 18.18
N GLU A 1158 -6.31 -59.91 18.14
CA GLU A 1158 -7.64 -59.85 17.53
C GLU A 1158 -8.60 -58.85 18.21
N SER A 1159 -8.32 -58.48 19.47
CA SER A 1159 -9.07 -57.47 20.23
C SER A 1159 -8.51 -56.05 20.07
N GLY A 1160 -7.38 -55.91 19.38
CA GLY A 1160 -6.68 -54.65 19.17
C GLY A 1160 -5.69 -54.29 20.27
N ALA A 1161 -5.48 -55.14 21.28
CA ALA A 1161 -4.52 -54.90 22.37
C ALA A 1161 -3.07 -55.14 21.89
N PRO A 1162 -2.11 -54.29 22.26
CA PRO A 1162 -0.71 -54.46 21.85
C PRO A 1162 -0.04 -55.64 22.58
N ILE A 1163 0.60 -56.52 21.82
CA ILE A 1163 1.39 -57.66 22.30
C ILE A 1163 2.87 -57.42 21.98
N VAL A 1164 3.72 -57.68 22.96
CA VAL A 1164 5.18 -57.63 22.83
C VAL A 1164 5.70 -59.00 22.39
N THR A 1165 6.40 -59.04 21.26
CA THR A 1165 7.14 -60.22 20.81
C THR A 1165 8.63 -59.87 20.75
N LEU A 1166 9.43 -60.52 21.59
CA LEU A 1166 10.88 -60.34 21.61
C LEU A 1166 11.54 -61.36 20.68
N HIS A 1167 12.41 -60.87 19.81
CA HIS A 1167 13.21 -61.66 18.89
C HIS A 1167 14.71 -61.50 19.19
N GLY A 1168 15.53 -62.29 18.50
CA GLY A 1168 16.98 -62.08 18.41
C GLY A 1168 17.68 -61.88 19.76
N GLU A 1169 18.45 -60.78 19.85
CA GLU A 1169 19.22 -60.48 21.05
C GLU A 1169 18.35 -59.93 22.19
N ALA A 1170 17.28 -59.20 21.89
CA ALA A 1170 16.36 -58.68 22.90
C ALA A 1170 15.72 -59.82 23.72
N LYS A 1171 15.34 -60.91 23.04
CA LYS A 1171 14.85 -62.15 23.68
C LYS A 1171 15.94 -62.82 24.53
N THR A 1172 17.14 -62.97 23.98
CA THR A 1172 18.27 -63.59 24.69
C THR A 1172 18.62 -62.83 25.97
N ALA A 1173 18.56 -61.50 25.93
CA ALA A 1173 18.80 -60.63 27.08
C ALA A 1173 17.67 -60.70 28.11
N ALA A 1174 16.40 -60.74 27.67
CA ALA A 1174 15.24 -60.90 28.53
C ALA A 1174 15.23 -62.26 29.26
N ASP A 1175 15.50 -63.36 28.54
CA ASP A 1175 15.59 -64.72 29.11
C ASP A 1175 16.71 -64.80 30.17
N LYS A 1176 17.86 -64.18 29.90
CA LYS A 1176 18.99 -64.11 30.84
C LYS A 1176 18.69 -63.28 32.09
N ALA A 1177 17.89 -62.23 31.94
CA ALA A 1177 17.43 -61.39 33.04
C ALA A 1177 16.31 -62.06 33.87
N GLY A 1178 15.75 -63.19 33.40
CA GLY A 1178 14.69 -63.93 34.07
C GLY A 1178 13.28 -63.42 33.77
N VAL A 1179 13.08 -62.66 32.68
CA VAL A 1179 11.77 -62.10 32.35
C VAL A 1179 10.81 -63.20 31.85
N LYS A 1180 9.66 -63.37 32.52
CA LYS A 1180 8.65 -64.38 32.18
C LYS A 1180 7.62 -63.86 31.19
N SER A 1181 7.20 -62.60 31.33
CA SER A 1181 6.27 -61.95 30.42
C SER A 1181 6.44 -60.44 30.48
N THR A 1182 6.19 -59.78 29.33
CA THR A 1182 6.15 -58.32 29.24
C THR A 1182 4.83 -57.89 28.64
N THR A 1183 4.08 -57.06 29.37
CA THR A 1183 2.86 -56.42 28.87
C THR A 1183 3.15 -54.97 28.56
N VAL A 1184 2.54 -54.40 27.53
CA VAL A 1184 2.66 -52.97 27.21
C VAL A 1184 1.28 -52.36 27.00
N SER A 1185 1.10 -51.13 27.47
CA SER A 1185 -0.06 -50.29 27.17
C SER A 1185 0.43 -49.05 26.43
N ILE A 1186 -0.34 -48.61 25.44
CA ILE A 1186 -0.04 -47.42 24.64
C ILE A 1186 -1.28 -46.53 24.69
N SER A 1187 -1.13 -45.28 25.11
CA SER A 1187 -2.16 -44.25 24.98
C SER A 1187 -1.57 -43.07 24.24
N HIS A 1188 -2.31 -42.52 23.28
CA HIS A 1188 -1.88 -41.37 22.50
C HIS A 1188 -2.92 -40.25 22.58
N SER A 1189 -2.46 -39.03 22.84
CA SER A 1189 -3.24 -37.81 22.66
C SER A 1189 -2.95 -37.21 21.28
N ASP A 1190 -3.46 -36.02 21.02
CA ASP A 1190 -3.15 -35.27 19.79
C ASP A 1190 -1.71 -34.72 19.78
N ALA A 1191 -1.00 -34.76 20.91
CA ALA A 1191 0.34 -34.15 21.05
C ALA A 1191 1.45 -35.15 21.39
N GLN A 1192 1.14 -36.20 22.16
CA GLN A 1192 2.13 -37.14 22.67
C GLN A 1192 1.57 -38.56 22.74
N VAL A 1193 2.48 -39.52 22.70
CA VAL A 1193 2.21 -40.92 22.95
C VAL A 1193 2.95 -41.32 24.21
N ILE A 1194 2.27 -42.05 25.07
CA ILE A 1194 2.84 -42.62 26.29
C ILE A 1194 2.73 -44.12 26.16
N ALA A 1195 3.84 -44.81 26.40
CA ALA A 1195 3.83 -46.24 26.54
C ALA A 1195 4.35 -46.65 27.92
N VAL A 1196 3.68 -47.64 28.48
CA VAL A 1196 4.04 -48.21 29.78
C VAL A 1196 4.16 -49.71 29.61
N ALA A 1197 5.36 -50.24 29.82
CA ALA A 1197 5.64 -51.66 29.79
C ALA A 1197 5.92 -52.19 31.19
N ILE A 1198 5.44 -53.39 31.49
CA ILE A 1198 5.66 -54.08 32.76
C ILE A 1198 6.26 -55.45 32.44
N SER A 1199 7.49 -55.68 32.87
CA SER A 1199 8.15 -56.97 32.76
C SER A 1199 8.10 -57.71 34.10
N SER A 1200 7.58 -58.94 34.09
CA SER A 1200 7.54 -59.84 35.25
C SER A 1200 8.77 -60.75 35.28
N PHE A 1201 9.36 -60.95 36.46
CA PHE A 1201 10.61 -61.70 36.66
C PHE A 1201 10.36 -63.00 37.44
#